data_AF-A0A415QMD3-F1
#
_entry.id   AF-A0A415QMD3-F1
#
_cell.length_a   1.000
_cell.length_b   1.000
_cell.length_c   1.000
_cell.angle_alpha   90.00
_cell.angle_beta   90.00
_cell.angle_gamma   90.00
#
_symmetry.space_group_name_H-M   'P 1'
#
loop_
_entity.id
_entity.type
_entity.pdbx_description
1 polymer ?
#
loop_
_entity_poly.entity_id
_entity_poly.type
_entity_poly.pdbx_seq_one_letter_code
_entity_poly.pdbx_strand_id
1 'polypeptide(L)'
;MANLNFGFNIHTFSFDSAGLQQASEVKNATNWPVVYLINNANVLYVGETTSFERRFSQHLQSKEKKEHKFTKISFINDGEENKSVILDYEAMLIRLFAADGHYTLTNANNGQSQSHNYHRRNVYRAKIPYLWSELPSHGFKLKTYEEVVNSNLYKFSPYTQLTQEQKEVIKQTLRAFIDTLKEGKAGTTVINGGAGTGKSLVGIKLIHILTNLNDYSSHDSFSDYDEEWELLCNELIAFQKNIGREIRVAYVAPMQSFKHDLQKVFKQTAGLKTDMLKNTSDISDNMTGYYDLVIVDEAHRLKHKKNMGMTIGQFYKNCKRHGLDKNTANQLDLIMAMSKYRVLFYDQRQSVKPADLTHDEFEASINKEGQTSPQWLYLKSQLRCQGGDDFIDYINDIFDCKNPEKHKIENYDFRIFNDIDDMVCAIKEHNSRMGLCRTVAGYAWEWKTKKHISKNITARQLLNQNLYDIDICGHKYVWNTVDKGWVLSKNSIDEIGCIHTVQGYDLNYVGLILGPDIDYDFVNNKIVINKKNFYDSFGTNMPEDELEPFIINAYKTMMVRGIQGCYVYACNKNLQKYLSKFIDTYVKEFDDSIGSPDKTRIVDVVNNRDKFTTHLPFFPTLKAACHDLSEIGLYEEIMQWIDVSDDMPRLDESMFVVRAMGNSMMPVINDGDYCVFTRYSGGSRNGEIVLVEGYNIKDYDSDNIACTIKKYHSEKRATEEGWEHTSIELIPLNQDFEPFKLDPDDKSFKVLGILKKVIRE
;
A
#
# COMPACT_ATOMS: atom_id res chain seq x y z
N MET A 1 10.23 5.43 -14.48
CA MET A 1 11.51 6.05 -14.07
C MET A 1 12.62 5.46 -14.92
N ALA A 2 13.24 6.30 -15.76
CA ALA A 2 14.36 5.93 -16.60
C ALA A 2 15.61 5.61 -15.75
N ASN A 3 16.45 4.69 -16.25
CA ASN A 3 17.69 4.20 -15.67
C ASN A 3 18.62 5.31 -15.14
N LEU A 4 18.51 5.66 -13.85
CA LEU A 4 19.63 6.21 -13.11
C LEU A 4 20.52 5.03 -12.70
N ASN A 5 21.60 4.83 -13.43
CA ASN A 5 22.60 3.81 -13.12
C ASN A 5 23.41 4.28 -11.90
N PHE A 6 22.92 4.00 -10.68
CA PHE A 6 23.64 4.26 -9.44
C PHE A 6 24.77 3.24 -9.30
N GLY A 7 25.83 3.37 -10.10
CA GLY A 7 26.87 2.34 -10.20
C GLY A 7 27.62 2.08 -8.88
N PHE A 8 27.15 1.10 -8.11
CA PHE A 8 27.92 0.52 -7.02
C PHE A 8 29.06 -0.32 -7.61
N ASN A 9 30.27 -0.12 -7.09
CA ASN A 9 31.39 -1.00 -7.35
C ASN A 9 31.40 -2.11 -6.30
N ILE A 10 31.01 -3.32 -6.72
CA ILE A 10 31.02 -4.51 -5.87
C ILE A 10 32.18 -5.42 -6.30
N HIS A 11 33.20 -5.54 -5.46
CA HIS A 11 34.34 -6.42 -5.69
C HIS A 11 34.29 -7.61 -4.74
N THR A 12 34.39 -8.84 -5.25
CA THR A 12 34.33 -10.06 -4.43
C THR A 12 35.66 -10.81 -4.48
N PHE A 13 36.19 -11.13 -3.31
CA PHE A 13 37.46 -11.81 -3.10
C PHE A 13 37.27 -13.14 -2.35
N SER A 14 38.25 -14.03 -2.42
CA SER A 14 38.33 -15.18 -1.51
C SER A 14 38.55 -14.69 -0.08
N PHE A 15 37.93 -15.36 0.90
CA PHE A 15 38.16 -15.05 2.32
C PHE A 15 39.42 -15.75 2.85
N ASP A 16 40.58 -15.34 2.33
CA ASP A 16 41.90 -15.85 2.70
C ASP A 16 42.99 -14.78 2.49
N SER A 17 44.25 -15.12 2.79
CA SER A 17 45.38 -14.21 2.62
C SER A 17 45.61 -13.76 1.17
N ALA A 18 45.24 -14.59 0.18
CA ALA A 18 45.38 -14.24 -1.23
C ALA A 18 44.32 -13.19 -1.64
N GLY A 19 43.09 -13.35 -1.17
CA GLY A 19 42.04 -12.36 -1.34
C GLY A 19 42.34 -11.04 -0.63
N LEU A 20 43.00 -11.08 0.53
CA LEU A 20 43.46 -9.86 1.22
C LEU A 20 44.49 -9.07 0.38
N GLN A 21 45.42 -9.77 -0.28
CA GLN A 21 46.40 -9.14 -1.17
C GLN A 21 45.74 -8.50 -2.39
N GLN A 22 44.73 -9.16 -2.98
CA GLN A 22 43.96 -8.57 -4.09
C GLN A 22 43.13 -7.37 -3.63
N ALA A 23 42.56 -7.45 -2.44
CA ALA A 23 41.74 -6.39 -1.88
C ALA A 23 42.54 -5.10 -1.61
N SER A 24 43.81 -5.18 -1.24
CA SER A 24 44.65 -4.00 -0.97
C SER A 24 45.01 -3.20 -2.23
N GLU A 25 44.90 -3.80 -3.42
CA GLU A 25 45.13 -3.14 -4.71
C GLU A 25 43.92 -2.33 -5.20
N VAL A 26 42.76 -2.52 -4.57
CA VAL A 26 41.50 -1.88 -4.97
C VAL A 26 41.47 -0.44 -4.46
N LYS A 27 41.07 0.48 -5.34
CA LYS A 27 40.85 1.89 -4.98
C LYS A 27 39.86 1.96 -3.82
N ASN A 28 40.15 2.79 -2.81
CA ASN A 28 39.34 2.99 -1.61
C ASN A 28 39.36 1.82 -0.59
N ALA A 29 40.28 0.85 -0.68
CA ALA A 29 40.36 -0.25 0.29
C ALA A 29 40.99 0.11 1.66
N THR A 30 41.85 1.14 1.72
CA THR A 30 42.68 1.43 2.90
C THR A 30 42.13 2.50 3.83
N ASN A 31 41.57 3.58 3.27
CA ASN A 31 41.09 4.74 4.02
C ASN A 31 39.85 5.35 3.33
N TRP A 32 38.77 4.58 3.27
CA TRP A 32 37.49 5.03 2.73
C TRP A 32 36.33 4.34 3.45
N PRO A 33 35.22 5.05 3.72
CA PRO A 33 34.01 4.45 4.29
C PRO A 33 33.40 3.44 3.32
N VAL A 34 33.30 2.16 3.73
CA VAL A 34 32.70 1.10 2.92
C VAL A 34 31.86 0.14 3.74
N VAL A 35 30.93 -0.52 3.05
CA VAL A 35 30.21 -1.68 3.58
C VAL A 35 30.78 -2.94 2.94
N TYR A 36 30.82 -4.03 3.70
CA TYR A 36 31.28 -5.32 3.21
C TYR A 36 30.42 -6.47 3.70
N LEU A 37 30.44 -7.55 2.93
CA LEU A 37 29.72 -8.78 3.20
C LEU A 37 30.73 -9.92 3.29
N ILE A 38 30.69 -10.72 4.36
CA ILE A 38 31.47 -11.97 4.46
C ILE A 38 30.49 -13.13 4.44
N ASN A 39 30.66 -14.07 3.51
CA ASN A 39 29.69 -15.15 3.36
C ASN A 39 30.29 -16.50 2.96
N ASN A 40 29.50 -17.53 3.25
CA ASN A 40 29.59 -18.82 2.58
C ASN A 40 28.22 -19.12 1.92
N ALA A 41 27.91 -20.39 1.65
CA ALA A 41 26.65 -20.78 1.03
C ALA A 41 25.39 -20.47 1.87
N ASN A 42 25.50 -20.46 3.21
CA ASN A 42 24.36 -20.41 4.14
C ASN A 42 24.47 -19.31 5.23
N VAL A 43 25.67 -18.80 5.50
CA VAL A 43 25.96 -17.88 6.60
C VAL A 43 26.49 -16.57 6.03
N LEU A 44 26.07 -15.46 6.64
CA LEU A 44 26.44 -14.12 6.24
C LEU A 44 26.82 -13.26 7.46
N TYR A 45 27.77 -12.37 7.24
CA TYR A 45 28.11 -11.26 8.12
C TYR A 45 28.08 -9.98 7.29
N VAL A 46 27.44 -8.94 7.81
CA VAL A 46 27.40 -7.61 7.21
C VAL A 46 28.23 -6.70 8.09
N GLY A 47 29.12 -5.90 7.52
CA GLY A 47 29.96 -5.01 8.31
C GLY A 47 30.23 -3.69 7.63
N GLU A 48 30.53 -2.68 8.41
CA GLU A 48 31.05 -1.40 7.92
C GLU A 48 32.48 -1.15 8.42
N THR A 49 33.25 -0.34 7.69
CA THR A 49 34.58 0.10 8.12
C THR A 49 35.04 1.32 7.30
N THR A 50 35.96 2.10 7.86
CA THR A 50 36.72 3.12 7.10
C THR A 50 38.06 2.58 6.57
N SER A 51 38.43 1.36 6.93
CA SER A 51 39.64 0.67 6.49
C SER A 51 39.34 -0.80 6.25
N PHE A 52 39.05 -1.14 4.99
CA PHE A 52 38.64 -2.49 4.59
C PHE A 52 39.78 -3.50 4.73
N GLU A 53 40.99 -3.16 4.26
CA GLU A 53 42.16 -4.03 4.37
C GLU A 53 42.45 -4.42 5.84
N ARG A 54 42.50 -3.43 6.73
CA ARG A 54 42.75 -3.66 8.17
C ARG A 54 41.66 -4.54 8.78
N ARG A 55 40.39 -4.26 8.45
CA ARG A 55 39.25 -5.01 8.99
C ARG A 55 39.19 -6.44 8.46
N PHE A 56 39.53 -6.65 7.19
CA PHE A 56 39.64 -7.99 6.59
C PHE A 56 40.75 -8.80 7.26
N SER A 57 41.94 -8.22 7.47
CA SER A 57 43.03 -8.86 8.21
C SER A 57 42.63 -9.26 9.64
N GLN A 58 41.90 -8.40 10.35
CA GLN A 58 41.36 -8.71 11.68
C GLN A 58 40.37 -9.88 11.66
N HIS A 59 39.46 -9.91 10.69
CA HIS A 59 38.48 -11.00 10.56
C HIS A 59 39.14 -12.34 10.24
N LEU A 60 40.21 -12.37 9.43
CA LEU A 60 40.99 -13.58 9.17
C LEU A 60 41.66 -14.15 10.44
N GLN A 61 41.88 -13.33 11.46
CA GLN A 61 42.46 -13.75 12.73
C GLN A 61 41.40 -14.17 13.76
N SER A 62 40.14 -13.74 13.59
CA SER A 62 39.04 -14.04 14.50
C SER A 62 38.72 -15.54 14.57
N LYS A 63 38.63 -16.07 15.80
CA LYS A 63 38.21 -17.46 16.04
C LYS A 63 36.77 -17.69 15.60
N GLU A 64 35.87 -16.78 15.95
CA GLU A 64 34.44 -16.81 15.58
C GLU A 64 34.27 -16.91 14.06
N LYS A 65 34.99 -16.09 13.28
CA LYS A 65 34.89 -16.11 11.82
C LYS A 65 35.44 -17.39 11.20
N LYS A 66 36.47 -17.99 11.80
CA LYS A 66 37.01 -19.29 11.37
C LYS A 66 36.02 -20.44 11.61
N GLU A 67 35.26 -20.40 12.70
CA GLU A 67 34.24 -21.43 13.00
C GLU A 67 33.14 -21.48 11.94
N HIS A 68 32.74 -20.32 11.40
CA HIS A 68 31.74 -20.23 10.34
C HIS A 68 32.25 -20.63 8.95
N LYS A 69 33.56 -20.84 8.76
CA LYS A 69 34.16 -21.25 7.47
C LYS A 69 33.69 -20.39 6.30
N PHE A 70 33.81 -19.07 6.46
CA PHE A 70 33.53 -18.13 5.38
C PHE A 70 34.44 -18.37 4.18
N THR A 71 33.92 -18.17 2.97
CA THR A 71 34.65 -18.45 1.73
C THR A 71 34.85 -17.22 0.86
N LYS A 72 34.02 -16.19 1.02
CA LYS A 72 34.04 -14.97 0.23
C LYS A 72 33.93 -13.73 1.11
N ILE A 73 34.49 -12.64 0.62
CA ILE A 73 34.24 -11.30 1.12
C ILE A 73 33.99 -10.35 -0.05
N SER A 74 32.89 -9.59 0.02
CA SER A 74 32.50 -8.60 -0.98
C SER A 74 32.64 -7.20 -0.39
N PHE A 75 33.33 -6.34 -1.11
CA PHE A 75 33.51 -4.91 -0.86
C PHE A 75 32.48 -4.14 -1.66
N ILE A 76 31.79 -3.17 -1.05
CA ILE A 76 30.71 -2.39 -1.68
C ILE A 76 30.97 -0.90 -1.44
N ASN A 77 31.03 -0.13 -2.53
CA ASN A 77 30.99 1.34 -2.48
C ASN A 77 30.35 1.96 -3.74
N ASP A 78 29.94 3.21 -3.66
CA ASP A 78 29.50 4.07 -4.77
C ASP A 78 30.39 5.32 -4.91
N GLY A 79 31.32 5.53 -3.97
CA GLY A 79 32.29 6.62 -3.99
C GLY A 79 31.77 7.94 -3.43
N GLU A 80 30.53 7.97 -2.93
CA GLU A 80 29.91 9.13 -2.30
C GLU A 80 29.62 8.91 -0.81
N GLU A 81 29.93 7.73 -0.27
CA GLU A 81 29.60 7.39 1.11
C GLU A 81 30.51 8.09 2.13
N ASN A 82 29.89 8.43 3.26
CA ASN A 82 30.59 8.84 4.48
C ASN A 82 30.27 7.86 5.61
N LYS A 83 30.85 8.07 6.79
CA LYS A 83 30.65 7.18 7.95
C LYS A 83 29.17 6.98 8.31
N SER A 84 28.36 8.04 8.26
CA SER A 84 26.92 7.93 8.56
C SER A 84 26.16 7.12 7.51
N VAL A 85 26.56 7.22 6.24
CA VAL A 85 25.96 6.45 5.14
C VAL A 85 26.23 4.96 5.31
N ILE A 86 27.47 4.55 5.58
CA ILE A 86 27.81 3.13 5.69
C ILE A 86 27.19 2.47 6.93
N LEU A 87 26.98 3.22 8.01
CA LEU A 87 26.23 2.75 9.19
C LEU A 87 24.74 2.51 8.85
N ASP A 88 24.11 3.42 8.09
CA ASP A 88 22.71 3.23 7.66
C ASP A 88 22.60 2.06 6.65
N TYR A 89 23.55 1.95 5.72
CA TYR A 89 23.60 0.84 4.75
C TYR A 89 23.81 -0.51 5.44
N GLU A 90 24.72 -0.62 6.42
CA GLU A 90 24.91 -1.83 7.22
C GLU A 90 23.60 -2.26 7.90
N ALA A 91 22.95 -1.33 8.61
CA ALA A 91 21.69 -1.59 9.30
C ALA A 91 20.58 -2.01 8.32
N MET A 92 20.48 -1.35 7.16
CA MET A 92 19.50 -1.68 6.12
C MET A 92 19.76 -3.05 5.51
N LEU A 93 21.01 -3.39 5.20
CA LEU A 93 21.37 -4.69 4.64
C LEU A 93 21.14 -5.82 5.65
N ILE A 94 21.50 -5.65 6.92
CA ILE A 94 21.17 -6.61 7.98
C ILE A 94 19.67 -6.88 8.01
N ARG A 95 18.85 -5.82 7.97
CA ARG A 95 17.39 -5.95 7.96
C ARG A 95 16.88 -6.69 6.72
N LEU A 96 17.39 -6.36 5.54
CA LEU A 96 17.00 -6.99 4.27
C LEU A 96 17.39 -8.47 4.24
N PHE A 97 18.64 -8.81 4.56
CA PHE A 97 19.11 -10.20 4.59
C PHE A 97 18.39 -11.04 5.66
N ALA A 98 18.10 -10.47 6.83
CA ALA A 98 17.32 -11.14 7.87
C ALA A 98 15.92 -11.52 7.37
N ALA A 99 15.28 -10.62 6.62
CA ALA A 99 13.92 -10.81 6.12
C ALA A 99 13.85 -11.69 4.86
N ASP A 100 14.90 -11.67 4.03
CA ASP A 100 15.04 -12.53 2.88
C ASP A 100 15.06 -14.02 3.30
N GLY A 101 15.85 -14.33 4.34
CA GLY A 101 15.85 -15.64 4.99
C GLY A 101 16.66 -16.72 4.27
N HIS A 102 17.38 -16.41 3.19
CA HIS A 102 18.34 -17.35 2.59
C HIS A 102 19.61 -17.53 3.42
N TYR A 103 20.06 -16.47 4.12
CA TYR A 103 21.28 -16.50 4.93
C TYR A 103 20.98 -16.43 6.43
N THR A 104 21.74 -17.18 7.22
CA THR A 104 21.79 -16.98 8.68
C THR A 104 22.81 -15.89 8.99
N LEU A 105 22.33 -14.77 9.55
CA LEU A 105 23.19 -13.64 9.93
C LEU A 105 23.88 -13.88 11.26
N THR A 106 25.19 -13.61 11.32
CA THR A 106 26.01 -13.80 12.52
C THR A 106 26.04 -12.57 13.44
N ASN A 107 25.78 -11.38 12.91
CA ASN A 107 25.83 -10.12 13.65
C ASN A 107 24.52 -9.32 13.61
N ALA A 108 23.40 -9.99 13.36
CA ALA A 108 22.09 -9.34 13.31
C ALA A 108 21.75 -8.61 14.63
N ASN A 109 22.24 -9.14 15.76
CA ASN A 109 22.08 -8.52 17.07
C ASN A 109 23.03 -7.34 17.32
N ASN A 110 24.14 -7.13 16.59
CA ASN A 110 25.15 -6.11 16.92
C ASN A 110 25.22 -4.93 15.93
N GLY A 111 24.47 -4.98 14.82
CA GLY A 111 24.55 -3.99 13.73
C GLY A 111 23.43 -2.94 13.73
N GLN A 112 22.79 -2.69 14.87
CA GLN A 112 21.73 -1.68 14.98
C GLN A 112 22.29 -0.33 15.46
N SER A 113 23.14 0.28 14.65
CA SER A 113 23.64 1.64 14.89
C SER A 113 22.50 2.69 14.83
N GLN A 114 22.65 3.84 15.51
CA GLN A 114 21.65 4.93 15.54
C GLN A 114 21.12 5.33 14.16
N SER A 115 19.86 5.75 14.16
CA SER A 115 19.29 6.60 13.11
C SER A 115 19.76 8.01 13.41
N HIS A 116 20.97 8.37 13.00
CA HIS A 116 21.26 9.77 12.82
C HIS A 116 20.56 10.22 11.55
N ASN A 117 19.70 11.24 11.62
CA ASN A 117 19.36 11.96 10.40
C ASN A 117 20.64 12.65 9.93
N TYR A 118 21.06 12.31 8.71
CA TYR A 118 22.23 12.89 8.08
C TYR A 118 21.84 13.52 6.74
N HIS A 119 22.67 14.45 6.29
CA HIS A 119 22.44 15.20 5.08
C HIS A 119 22.21 14.27 3.87
N ARG A 120 21.15 14.52 3.10
CA ARG A 120 20.74 13.74 1.92
C ARG A 120 20.46 12.25 2.16
N ARG A 121 20.15 11.83 3.39
CA ARG A 121 19.79 10.43 3.72
C ARG A 121 18.79 9.79 2.74
N ASN A 122 17.74 10.51 2.35
CA ASN A 122 16.74 10.00 1.40
C ASN A 122 17.34 9.66 0.03
N VAL A 123 18.30 10.45 -0.45
CA VAL A 123 19.02 10.21 -1.71
C VAL A 123 19.84 8.93 -1.62
N TYR A 124 20.57 8.73 -0.52
CA TYR A 124 21.35 7.51 -0.31
C TYR A 124 20.45 6.28 -0.16
N ARG A 125 19.36 6.37 0.60
CA ARG A 125 18.40 5.27 0.75
C ARG A 125 17.71 4.89 -0.56
N ALA A 126 17.49 5.85 -1.45
CA ALA A 126 16.95 5.58 -2.79
C ALA A 126 17.88 4.70 -3.65
N LYS A 127 19.17 4.59 -3.31
CA LYS A 127 20.13 3.71 -3.99
C LYS A 127 20.07 2.24 -3.51
N ILE A 128 19.47 1.96 -2.36
CA ILE A 128 19.45 0.60 -1.77
C ILE A 128 18.72 -0.44 -2.64
N PRO A 129 17.55 -0.15 -3.26
CA PRO A 129 16.90 -1.11 -4.15
C PRO A 129 17.84 -1.54 -5.31
N TYR A 130 18.60 -0.58 -5.85
CA TYR A 130 19.58 -0.85 -6.90
C TYR A 130 20.76 -1.68 -6.37
N LEU A 131 21.33 -1.33 -5.21
CA LEU A 131 22.37 -2.16 -4.59
C LEU A 131 21.89 -3.60 -4.39
N TRP A 132 20.66 -3.78 -3.90
CA TRP A 132 20.06 -5.09 -3.68
C TRP A 132 19.88 -5.89 -4.98
N SER A 133 19.50 -5.24 -6.07
CA SER A 133 19.35 -5.89 -7.38
C SER A 133 20.67 -6.30 -8.03
N GLU A 134 21.79 -5.67 -7.67
CA GLU A 134 23.12 -6.02 -8.19
C GLU A 134 23.72 -7.24 -7.48
N LEU A 135 23.44 -7.45 -6.19
CA LEU A 135 24.04 -8.56 -5.41
C LEU A 135 23.89 -9.96 -6.06
N PRO A 136 22.77 -10.33 -6.71
CA PRO A 136 22.66 -11.60 -7.43
C PRO A 136 23.74 -11.83 -8.51
N SER A 137 24.16 -10.78 -9.23
CA SER A 137 25.21 -10.89 -10.26
C SER A 137 26.58 -11.21 -9.64
N HIS A 138 26.76 -10.91 -8.34
CA HIS A 138 27.95 -11.22 -7.55
C HIS A 138 27.83 -12.53 -6.75
N GLY A 139 26.81 -13.35 -7.04
CA GLY A 139 26.69 -14.72 -6.51
C GLY A 139 25.91 -14.83 -5.20
N PHE A 140 25.15 -13.81 -4.82
CA PHE A 140 24.18 -13.90 -3.73
C PHE A 140 22.85 -14.49 -4.23
N LYS A 141 22.15 -15.25 -3.40
CA LYS A 141 20.81 -15.79 -3.71
C LYS A 141 19.78 -15.03 -2.91
N LEU A 142 19.01 -14.16 -3.57
CA LEU A 142 18.10 -13.21 -2.92
C LEU A 142 16.76 -13.18 -3.64
N LYS A 143 15.71 -12.92 -2.87
CA LYS A 143 14.42 -12.43 -3.38
C LYS A 143 14.55 -11.00 -3.91
N THR A 144 13.55 -10.55 -4.67
CA THR A 144 13.55 -9.14 -5.13
C THR A 144 13.43 -8.19 -3.94
N TYR A 145 13.85 -6.94 -4.13
CA TYR A 145 13.76 -5.92 -3.07
C TYR A 145 12.31 -5.79 -2.59
N GLU A 146 11.36 -5.69 -3.52
CA GLU A 146 9.92 -5.55 -3.26
C GLU A 146 9.40 -6.75 -2.48
N GLU A 147 9.78 -7.99 -2.84
CA GLU A 147 9.38 -9.20 -2.12
C GLU A 147 9.84 -9.19 -0.66
N VAL A 148 11.06 -8.71 -0.40
CA VAL A 148 11.63 -8.62 0.94
C VAL A 148 10.92 -7.54 1.74
N VAL A 149 10.87 -6.30 1.27
CA VAL A 149 10.33 -5.17 2.04
C VAL A 149 8.83 -5.27 2.30
N ASN A 150 8.10 -5.92 1.38
CA ASN A 150 6.68 -6.18 1.53
C ASN A 150 6.37 -7.37 2.47
N SER A 151 7.39 -8.15 2.87
CA SER A 151 7.21 -9.31 3.74
C SER A 151 6.96 -8.94 5.20
N ASN A 152 6.17 -9.76 5.89
CA ASN A 152 5.97 -9.64 7.33
C ASN A 152 7.28 -9.84 8.11
N LEU A 153 8.22 -10.61 7.57
CA LEU A 153 9.55 -10.77 8.15
C LEU A 153 10.31 -9.45 8.20
N TYR A 154 10.18 -8.62 7.17
CA TYR A 154 10.81 -7.29 7.13
C TYR A 154 10.10 -6.27 8.01
N LYS A 155 8.75 -6.26 7.98
CA LYS A 155 7.92 -5.33 8.76
C LYS A 155 8.04 -5.56 10.26
N PHE A 156 8.02 -6.82 10.68
CA PHE A 156 8.04 -7.22 12.10
C PHE A 156 9.42 -7.74 12.55
N SER A 157 10.46 -7.50 11.74
CA SER A 157 11.83 -7.87 12.10
C SER A 157 12.23 -7.17 13.40
N PRO A 158 12.74 -7.88 14.42
CA PRO A 158 13.31 -7.25 15.61
C PRO A 158 14.60 -6.48 15.30
N TYR A 159 15.15 -6.65 14.10
CA TYR A 159 16.26 -5.85 13.59
C TYR A 159 15.82 -4.51 13.00
N THR A 160 14.51 -4.26 12.93
CA THR A 160 13.98 -2.94 12.56
C THR A 160 14.39 -1.92 13.62
N GLN A 161 14.78 -0.76 13.12
CA GLN A 161 15.17 0.36 13.96
C GLN A 161 13.94 0.99 14.62
N LEU A 162 14.04 1.25 15.92
CA LEU A 162 12.98 1.89 16.69
C LEU A 162 13.12 3.41 16.67
N THR A 163 11.99 4.12 16.79
CA THR A 163 11.99 5.55 17.09
C THR A 163 12.41 5.82 18.54
N GLN A 164 12.80 7.06 18.85
CA GLN A 164 13.13 7.44 20.22
C GLN A 164 11.94 7.23 21.17
N GLU A 165 10.73 7.54 20.71
CA GLU A 165 9.48 7.29 21.45
C GLU A 165 9.31 5.80 21.78
N GLN A 166 9.51 4.91 20.80
CA GLN A 166 9.41 3.47 21.00
C GLN A 166 10.50 2.93 21.94
N LYS A 167 11.74 3.42 21.82
CA LYS A 167 12.84 3.07 22.75
C LYS A 167 12.48 3.42 24.19
N GLU A 168 11.95 4.63 24.40
CA GLU A 168 11.56 5.13 25.71
C GLU A 168 10.38 4.33 26.30
N VAL A 169 9.37 4.01 25.49
CA VAL A 169 8.25 3.15 25.92
C VAL A 169 8.75 1.76 26.35
N ILE A 170 9.69 1.16 25.62
CA ILE A 170 10.28 -0.13 26.01
C ILE A 170 11.02 -0.01 27.34
N LYS A 171 11.85 1.03 27.50
CA LYS A 171 12.63 1.27 28.72
C LYS A 171 11.72 1.41 29.95
N GLN A 172 10.68 2.26 29.87
CA GLN A 172 9.72 2.43 30.95
C GLN A 172 8.94 1.14 31.24
N THR A 173 8.57 0.38 30.21
CA THR A 173 7.87 -0.90 30.37
C THR A 173 8.74 -1.94 31.09
N LEU A 174 10.01 -2.08 30.68
CA LEU A 174 10.96 -2.99 31.31
C LEU A 174 11.24 -2.60 32.77
N ARG A 175 11.33 -1.29 33.06
CA ARG A 175 11.50 -0.78 34.42
C ARG A 175 10.31 -1.10 35.32
N ALA A 176 9.10 -0.77 34.88
CA ALA A 176 7.88 -1.09 35.63
C ALA A 176 7.69 -2.61 35.82
N PHE A 177 8.09 -3.40 34.82
CA PHE A 177 8.10 -4.86 34.90
C PHE A 177 9.04 -5.38 36.00
N ILE A 178 10.31 -4.97 36.00
CA ILE A 178 11.26 -5.46 37.01
C ILE A 178 10.90 -5.01 38.42
N ASP A 179 10.45 -3.77 38.59
CA ASP A 179 10.03 -3.23 39.89
C ASP A 179 8.83 -3.98 40.45
N THR A 180 7.82 -4.23 39.61
CA THR A 180 6.63 -5.01 40.00
C THR A 180 6.99 -6.45 40.38
N LEU A 181 7.91 -7.08 39.63
CA LEU A 181 8.36 -8.43 39.95
C LEU A 181 9.14 -8.50 41.27
N LYS A 182 9.97 -7.50 41.57
CA LYS A 182 10.69 -7.40 42.86
C LYS A 182 9.73 -7.21 44.03
N GLU A 183 8.64 -6.47 43.85
CA GLU A 183 7.59 -6.28 44.86
C GLU A 183 6.68 -7.51 45.05
N GLY A 184 6.73 -8.49 44.15
CA GLY A 184 5.86 -9.67 44.19
C GLY A 184 4.40 -9.38 43.87
N LYS A 185 4.10 -8.22 43.27
CA LYS A 185 2.75 -7.81 42.86
C LYS A 185 2.45 -8.22 41.42
N ALA A 186 1.19 -8.08 41.02
CA ALA A 186 0.79 -8.13 39.62
C ALA A 186 0.63 -6.69 39.08
N GLY A 187 1.02 -6.46 37.83
CA GLY A 187 1.00 -5.13 37.22
C GLY A 187 0.65 -5.16 35.73
N THR A 188 0.31 -3.98 35.21
CA THR A 188 -0.07 -3.80 33.80
C THR A 188 0.52 -2.50 33.26
N THR A 189 1.20 -2.58 32.11
CA THR A 189 1.46 -1.43 31.25
C THR A 189 0.51 -1.50 30.06
N VAL A 190 -0.26 -0.45 29.82
CA VAL A 190 -1.05 -0.27 28.60
C VAL A 190 -0.28 0.66 27.68
N ILE A 191 0.07 0.17 26.48
CA ILE A 191 0.68 0.97 25.44
C ILE A 191 -0.41 1.33 24.44
N ASN A 192 -0.91 2.55 24.54
CA ASN A 192 -1.94 3.08 23.67
C ASN A 192 -1.29 3.70 22.42
N GLY A 193 -1.79 3.37 21.24
CA GLY A 193 -1.36 4.04 20.03
C GLY A 193 -2.24 3.69 18.84
N GLY A 194 -2.35 4.61 17.89
CA GLY A 194 -3.13 4.42 16.66
C GLY A 194 -2.64 3.26 15.79
N ALA A 195 -3.34 2.99 14.70
CA ALA A 195 -2.84 2.10 13.64
C ALA A 195 -1.43 2.54 13.23
N GLY A 196 -0.52 1.60 12.94
CA GLY A 196 0.77 1.92 12.32
C GLY A 196 1.82 2.65 13.17
N THR A 197 1.56 2.91 14.46
CA THR A 197 2.55 3.46 15.41
C THR A 197 3.65 2.46 15.83
N GLY A 198 3.63 1.25 15.25
CA GLY A 198 4.62 0.20 15.49
C GLY A 198 4.41 -0.63 16.76
N LYS A 199 3.20 -0.65 17.33
CA LYS A 199 2.83 -1.47 18.51
C LYS A 199 3.36 -2.90 18.46
N SER A 200 3.05 -3.65 17.40
CA SER A 200 3.51 -5.03 17.26
C SER A 200 5.03 -5.15 17.22
N LEU A 201 5.73 -4.22 16.56
CA LEU A 201 7.19 -4.18 16.52
C LEU A 201 7.78 -3.95 17.92
N VAL A 202 7.21 -3.02 18.69
CA VAL A 202 7.60 -2.78 20.09
C VAL A 202 7.45 -4.06 20.91
N GLY A 203 6.32 -4.76 20.77
CA GLY A 203 6.07 -6.01 21.47
C GLY A 203 7.07 -7.12 21.11
N ILE A 204 7.38 -7.28 19.82
CA ILE A 204 8.36 -8.27 19.34
C ILE A 204 9.77 -7.91 19.84
N LYS A 205 10.13 -6.62 19.79
CA LYS A 205 11.43 -6.15 20.28
C LYS A 205 11.58 -6.37 21.78
N LEU A 206 10.52 -6.14 22.56
CA LEU A 206 10.52 -6.39 24.01
C LEU A 206 10.86 -7.85 24.33
N ILE A 207 10.26 -8.81 23.62
CA ILE A 207 10.60 -10.24 23.79
C ILE A 207 12.03 -10.50 23.35
N HIS A 208 12.41 -9.99 22.18
CA HIS A 208 13.75 -10.21 21.62
C HIS A 208 14.86 -9.71 22.55
N ILE A 209 14.64 -8.58 23.23
CA ILE A 209 15.55 -8.07 24.27
C ILE A 209 15.61 -9.02 25.44
N LEU A 210 14.46 -9.45 25.99
CA LEU A 210 14.40 -10.34 27.14
C LEU A 210 15.01 -11.73 26.88
N THR A 211 14.97 -12.22 25.64
CA THR A 211 15.58 -13.50 25.26
C THR A 211 17.07 -13.38 24.93
N ASN A 212 17.58 -12.18 24.68
CA ASN A 212 18.97 -11.94 24.27
C ASN A 212 19.66 -10.89 25.19
N LEU A 213 19.32 -10.84 26.48
CA LEU A 213 19.79 -9.81 27.42
C LEU A 213 21.31 -9.62 27.44
N ASN A 214 22.08 -10.71 27.30
CA ASN A 214 23.55 -10.65 27.28
C ASN A 214 24.10 -9.87 26.07
N ASP A 215 23.41 -9.93 24.93
CA ASP A 215 23.80 -9.19 23.74
C ASP A 215 23.58 -7.69 23.98
N TYR A 216 22.44 -7.33 24.62
CA TYR A 216 22.08 -5.95 24.95
C TYR A 216 22.82 -5.36 26.16
N SER A 217 23.60 -6.15 26.91
CA SER A 217 24.36 -5.69 28.09
C SER A 217 25.84 -5.42 27.80
N SER A 218 26.30 -5.54 26.56
CA SER A 218 27.73 -5.38 26.22
C SER A 218 28.03 -4.00 25.64
N HIS A 219 28.99 -3.28 26.23
CA HIS A 219 29.42 -1.92 25.82
C HIS A 219 29.85 -1.81 24.34
N ASP A 220 30.37 -2.89 23.74
CA ASP A 220 30.90 -2.89 22.37
C ASP A 220 29.83 -3.08 21.27
N SER A 221 28.59 -3.43 21.62
CA SER A 221 27.57 -3.84 20.63
C SER A 221 26.43 -2.85 20.42
N PHE A 222 26.30 -1.81 21.26
CA PHE A 222 25.24 -0.80 21.12
C PHE A 222 25.62 0.52 21.83
N SER A 223 26.18 1.50 21.11
CA SER A 223 26.49 2.85 21.63
C SER A 223 25.25 3.74 21.87
N ASP A 224 24.05 3.17 21.84
CA ASP A 224 22.75 3.87 21.74
C ASP A 224 21.98 3.97 23.04
N TYR A 225 22.36 3.10 23.96
CA TYR A 225 21.65 2.87 25.20
C TYR A 225 22.43 3.57 26.29
N ASP A 226 21.75 4.49 26.98
CA ASP A 226 22.35 5.20 28.10
C ASP A 226 22.73 4.21 29.22
N GLU A 227 23.54 4.69 30.17
CA GLU A 227 23.94 3.90 31.34
C GLU A 227 22.73 3.26 32.05
N GLU A 228 21.56 3.93 32.01
CA GLU A 228 20.32 3.41 32.59
C GLU A 228 19.83 2.12 31.90
N TRP A 229 19.93 2.02 30.58
CA TRP A 229 19.55 0.80 29.87
C TRP A 229 20.45 -0.39 30.21
N GLU A 230 21.77 -0.18 30.28
CA GLU A 230 22.69 -1.23 30.68
C GLU A 230 22.42 -1.69 32.11
N LEU A 231 22.19 -0.75 33.03
CA LEU A 231 21.75 -1.05 34.39
C LEU A 231 20.48 -1.89 34.40
N LEU A 232 19.49 -1.54 33.58
CA LEU A 232 18.22 -2.27 33.47
C LEU A 232 18.41 -3.70 32.96
N CYS A 233 19.24 -3.89 31.91
CA CYS A 233 19.60 -5.22 31.42
C CYS A 233 20.31 -6.05 32.49
N ASN A 234 21.27 -5.45 33.21
CA ASN A 234 22.00 -6.11 34.29
C ASN A 234 21.08 -6.51 35.46
N GLU A 235 20.10 -5.67 35.81
CA GLU A 235 19.10 -6.00 36.81
C GLU A 235 18.22 -7.18 36.40
N LEU A 236 17.79 -7.24 35.12
CA LEU A 236 17.02 -8.37 34.59
C LEU A 236 17.84 -9.66 34.59
N ILE A 237 19.14 -9.60 34.22
CA ILE A 237 20.06 -10.73 34.30
C ILE A 237 20.22 -11.20 35.75
N ALA A 238 20.40 -10.27 36.70
CA ALA A 238 20.51 -10.58 38.12
C ALA A 238 19.21 -11.23 38.66
N PHE A 239 18.06 -10.74 38.22
CA PHE A 239 16.76 -11.32 38.57
C PHE A 239 16.61 -12.75 38.04
N GLN A 240 16.94 -13.01 36.77
CA GLN A 240 16.93 -14.36 36.19
C GLN A 240 17.82 -15.34 36.97
N LYS A 241 19.01 -14.88 37.38
CA LYS A 241 19.92 -15.66 38.23
C LYS A 241 19.31 -15.96 39.60
N ASN A 242 18.65 -14.97 40.22
CA ASN A 242 18.01 -15.14 41.53
C ASN A 242 16.85 -16.15 41.50
N ILE A 243 16.00 -16.10 40.47
CA ILE A 243 14.88 -17.05 40.35
C ILE A 243 15.31 -18.44 39.82
N GLY A 244 16.58 -18.61 39.41
CA GLY A 244 17.13 -19.87 38.93
C GLY A 244 16.57 -20.36 37.59
N ARG A 245 15.90 -19.50 36.82
CA ARG A 245 15.32 -19.82 35.50
C ARG A 245 15.16 -18.57 34.64
N GLU A 246 15.01 -18.77 33.33
CA GLU A 246 14.62 -17.70 32.41
C GLU A 246 13.22 -17.15 32.73
N ILE A 247 12.99 -15.89 32.36
CA ILE A 247 11.68 -15.23 32.44
C ILE A 247 10.72 -15.92 31.48
N ARG A 248 9.56 -16.36 31.97
CA ARG A 248 8.53 -17.00 31.14
C ARG A 248 7.66 -15.94 30.48
N VAL A 249 7.79 -15.84 29.16
CA VAL A 249 7.08 -14.85 28.34
C VAL A 249 6.06 -15.54 27.44
N ALA A 250 4.89 -14.94 27.28
CA ALA A 250 3.96 -15.26 26.21
C ALA A 250 3.61 -14.02 25.40
N TYR A 251 3.47 -14.20 24.08
CA TYR A 251 2.95 -13.19 23.16
C TYR A 251 1.58 -13.65 22.65
N VAL A 252 0.53 -12.94 23.02
CA VAL A 252 -0.84 -13.23 22.62
C VAL A 252 -1.17 -12.41 21.39
N ALA A 253 -1.40 -13.10 20.27
CA ALA A 253 -1.96 -12.52 19.05
C ALA A 253 -3.42 -12.98 18.93
N PRO A 254 -4.42 -12.11 19.18
CA PRO A 254 -5.84 -12.48 19.10
C PRO A 254 -6.27 -12.96 17.70
N MET A 255 -5.63 -12.43 16.65
CA MET A 255 -5.89 -12.80 15.26
C MET A 255 -5.04 -14.00 14.82
N GLN A 256 -5.68 -15.05 14.30
CA GLN A 256 -4.99 -16.27 13.87
C GLN A 256 -4.09 -16.07 12.64
N SER A 257 -4.50 -15.22 11.69
CA SER A 257 -3.68 -14.88 10.51
C SER A 257 -2.36 -14.24 10.94
N PHE A 258 -2.44 -13.23 11.80
CA PHE A 258 -1.28 -12.54 12.33
C PHE A 258 -0.39 -13.47 13.17
N LYS A 259 -0.98 -14.31 14.04
CA LYS A 259 -0.23 -15.35 14.78
C LYS A 259 0.58 -16.24 13.83
N HIS A 260 -0.03 -16.72 12.75
CA HIS A 260 0.65 -17.57 11.76
C HIS A 260 1.81 -16.83 11.07
N ASP A 261 1.65 -15.54 10.80
CA ASP A 261 2.72 -14.74 10.20
C ASP A 261 3.88 -14.52 11.18
N LEU A 262 3.59 -14.24 12.45
CA LEU A 262 4.61 -14.15 13.50
C LEU A 262 5.35 -15.46 13.74
N GLN A 263 4.73 -16.63 13.53
CA GLN A 263 5.43 -17.91 13.65
C GLN A 263 6.64 -18.01 12.72
N LYS A 264 6.56 -17.41 11.52
CA LYS A 264 7.69 -17.36 10.59
C LYS A 264 8.79 -16.44 11.11
N VAL A 265 8.41 -15.26 11.60
CA VAL A 265 9.33 -14.28 12.22
C VAL A 265 10.09 -14.91 13.38
N PHE A 266 9.38 -15.56 14.30
CA PHE A 266 9.97 -16.18 15.49
C PHE A 266 10.88 -17.35 15.11
N LYS A 267 10.54 -18.14 14.09
CA LYS A 267 11.38 -19.26 13.64
C LYS A 267 12.72 -18.80 13.05
N GLN A 268 12.76 -17.62 12.43
CA GLN A 268 13.95 -17.09 11.74
C GLN A 268 14.75 -16.09 12.57
N THR A 269 14.27 -15.73 13.76
CA THR A 269 14.95 -14.80 14.66
C THR A 269 15.65 -15.57 15.77
N ALA A 270 16.95 -15.31 15.96
CA ALA A 270 17.69 -15.87 17.09
C ALA A 270 17.09 -15.45 18.44
N GLY A 271 16.94 -16.40 19.37
CA GLY A 271 16.39 -16.18 20.71
C GLY A 271 14.87 -16.28 20.82
N LEU A 272 14.12 -16.09 19.72
CA LEU A 272 12.66 -16.24 19.72
C LEU A 272 12.23 -17.69 19.50
N LYS A 273 11.21 -18.15 20.25
CA LYS A 273 10.68 -19.52 20.16
C LYS A 273 9.18 -19.50 19.82
N THR A 274 8.75 -20.34 18.88
CA THR A 274 7.36 -20.32 18.38
C THR A 274 6.32 -20.73 19.43
N ASP A 275 6.73 -21.41 20.50
CA ASP A 275 5.89 -21.78 21.64
C ASP A 275 5.50 -20.58 22.53
N MET A 276 6.24 -19.46 22.44
CA MET A 276 5.88 -18.18 23.06
C MET A 276 4.61 -17.58 22.45
N LEU A 277 4.30 -17.88 21.19
CA LEU A 277 3.13 -17.35 20.49
C LEU A 277 1.85 -18.08 20.90
N LYS A 278 0.95 -17.38 21.59
CA LYS A 278 -0.34 -17.89 22.05
C LYS A 278 -1.47 -17.19 21.31
N ASN A 279 -2.60 -17.88 21.23
CA ASN A 279 -3.88 -17.21 21.02
C ASN A 279 -4.59 -17.11 22.38
N THR A 280 -5.79 -16.54 22.40
CA THR A 280 -6.57 -16.34 23.63
C THR A 280 -7.03 -17.63 24.31
N SER A 281 -7.14 -18.74 23.57
CA SER A 281 -7.58 -20.04 24.09
C SER A 281 -6.42 -20.91 24.59
N ASP A 282 -5.27 -20.82 23.94
CA ASP A 282 -4.10 -21.68 24.17
C ASP A 282 -3.22 -21.15 25.31
N ILE A 283 -3.44 -19.90 25.77
CA ILE A 283 -2.64 -19.30 26.86
C ILE A 283 -2.72 -20.14 28.15
N SER A 284 -3.79 -20.90 28.33
CA SER A 284 -4.05 -21.79 29.47
C SER A 284 -3.78 -23.28 29.21
N ASP A 285 -3.33 -23.64 28.00
CA ASP A 285 -3.29 -25.06 27.57
C ASP A 285 -2.03 -25.82 28.02
N ASN A 286 -1.02 -25.15 28.58
CA ASN A 286 0.19 -25.81 29.07
C ASN A 286 0.19 -25.96 30.60
N MET A 287 0.12 -27.20 31.08
CA MET A 287 0.48 -27.56 32.46
C MET A 287 1.95 -27.20 32.72
N THR A 288 2.23 -26.08 33.40
CA THR A 288 3.45 -25.80 34.22
C THR A 288 3.51 -24.36 34.79
N GLY A 289 2.38 -23.68 35.01
CA GLY A 289 2.29 -22.48 35.86
C GLY A 289 2.23 -21.11 35.16
N TYR A 290 2.17 -20.05 35.97
CA TYR A 290 1.95 -18.65 35.57
C TYR A 290 3.08 -18.07 34.71
N TYR A 291 2.75 -17.22 33.74
CA TYR A 291 3.72 -16.42 32.99
C TYR A 291 4.22 -15.26 33.85
N ASP A 292 5.51 -14.92 33.74
CA ASP A 292 6.04 -13.73 34.40
C ASP A 292 5.64 -12.47 33.62
N LEU A 293 5.65 -12.56 32.29
CA LEU A 293 5.24 -11.51 31.37
C LEU A 293 4.30 -12.05 30.29
N VAL A 294 3.16 -11.40 30.09
CA VAL A 294 2.31 -11.60 28.91
C VAL A 294 2.19 -10.31 28.14
N ILE A 295 2.57 -10.36 26.86
CA ILE A 295 2.38 -9.27 25.92
C ILE A 295 1.14 -9.61 25.10
N VAL A 296 0.17 -8.70 25.05
CA VAL A 296 -1.05 -8.87 24.25
C VAL A 296 -1.04 -7.83 23.15
N ASP A 297 -0.97 -8.29 21.90
CA ASP A 297 -1.14 -7.42 20.75
C ASP A 297 -2.61 -7.19 20.42
N GLU A 298 -2.95 -6.02 19.90
CA GLU A 298 -4.32 -5.59 19.60
C GLU A 298 -5.32 -5.98 20.70
N ALA A 299 -5.04 -5.60 21.95
CA ALA A 299 -5.79 -6.01 23.13
C ALA A 299 -7.28 -5.60 23.10
N HIS A 300 -7.64 -4.59 22.29
CA HIS A 300 -9.04 -4.23 22.02
C HIS A 300 -9.82 -5.36 21.30
N ARG A 301 -9.13 -6.28 20.61
CA ARG A 301 -9.69 -7.45 19.89
C ARG A 301 -9.92 -8.66 20.80
N LEU A 302 -9.51 -8.58 22.06
CA LEU A 302 -9.88 -9.57 23.05
C LEU A 302 -11.40 -9.55 23.20
N LYS A 303 -12.00 -10.74 23.31
CA LYS A 303 -13.46 -10.85 23.24
C LYS A 303 -14.13 -10.69 24.59
N HIS A 304 -15.27 -9.99 24.59
CA HIS A 304 -16.25 -10.12 25.67
C HIS A 304 -17.07 -11.40 25.50
N LYS A 305 -17.88 -11.73 26.50
CA LYS A 305 -18.65 -12.97 26.55
C LYS A 305 -19.66 -13.08 25.40
N LYS A 306 -20.38 -12.00 25.09
CA LYS A 306 -21.38 -12.02 24.02
C LYS A 306 -20.58 -12.07 22.72
N ASN A 307 -20.77 -13.11 21.91
CA ASN A 307 -20.12 -13.27 20.59
C ASN A 307 -18.73 -13.95 20.57
N MET A 308 -18.37 -14.77 21.58
CA MET A 308 -17.18 -15.65 21.46
C MET A 308 -17.31 -16.79 20.44
N GLY A 309 -18.54 -17.14 20.02
CA GLY A 309 -18.78 -18.17 19.00
C GLY A 309 -18.25 -19.56 19.41
N MET A 310 -17.63 -20.27 18.46
CA MET A 310 -17.18 -21.67 18.66
C MET A 310 -16.13 -21.85 19.77
N THR A 311 -15.44 -20.79 20.22
CA THR A 311 -14.41 -20.87 21.26
C THR A 311 -14.94 -20.76 22.68
N ILE A 312 -16.25 -20.51 22.86
CA ILE A 312 -16.86 -20.27 24.17
C ILE A 312 -16.73 -21.47 25.13
N GLY A 313 -16.78 -22.69 24.60
CA GLY A 313 -16.63 -23.91 25.39
C GLY A 313 -15.26 -24.04 26.04
N GLN A 314 -14.19 -23.72 25.29
CA GLN A 314 -12.82 -23.72 25.82
C GLN A 314 -12.64 -22.60 26.84
N PHE A 315 -13.18 -21.40 26.56
CA PHE A 315 -13.15 -20.28 27.49
C PHE A 315 -13.77 -20.63 28.85
N TYR A 316 -14.92 -21.31 28.89
CA TYR A 316 -15.55 -21.73 30.14
C TYR A 316 -14.74 -22.76 30.92
N LYS A 317 -14.07 -23.70 30.23
CA LYS A 317 -13.16 -24.65 30.87
C LYS A 317 -12.00 -23.91 31.53
N ASN A 318 -11.45 -22.92 30.84
CA ASN A 318 -10.34 -22.10 31.34
C ASN A 318 -10.78 -21.24 32.53
N CYS A 319 -11.93 -20.59 32.46
CA CYS A 319 -12.50 -19.83 33.59
C CYS A 319 -12.62 -20.70 34.84
N LYS A 320 -13.18 -21.91 34.70
CA LYS A 320 -13.31 -22.87 35.81
C LYS A 320 -11.94 -23.27 36.38
N ARG A 321 -10.94 -23.49 35.52
CA ARG A 321 -9.58 -23.86 35.93
C ARG A 321 -8.89 -22.76 36.75
N HIS A 322 -9.19 -21.50 36.45
CA HIS A 322 -8.55 -20.33 37.06
C HIS A 322 -9.45 -19.57 38.05
N GLY A 323 -10.56 -20.17 38.48
CA GLY A 323 -11.44 -19.59 39.50
C GLY A 323 -12.22 -18.34 39.05
N LEU A 324 -12.39 -18.15 37.74
CA LEU A 324 -13.15 -17.03 37.17
C LEU A 324 -14.62 -17.41 36.97
N ASP A 325 -15.53 -16.47 37.23
CA ASP A 325 -16.93 -16.64 36.91
C ASP A 325 -17.15 -16.53 35.39
N LYS A 326 -17.46 -17.66 34.77
CA LYS A 326 -17.74 -17.77 33.32
C LYS A 326 -18.87 -16.85 32.83
N ASN A 327 -19.71 -16.33 33.73
CA ASN A 327 -20.83 -15.48 33.36
C ASN A 327 -20.47 -14.01 33.23
N THR A 328 -19.41 -13.57 33.91
CA THR A 328 -18.96 -12.18 34.00
C THR A 328 -17.57 -11.96 33.42
N ALA A 329 -16.74 -13.01 33.38
CA ALA A 329 -15.38 -12.91 32.88
C ALA A 329 -15.31 -12.72 31.36
N ASN A 330 -14.33 -11.92 30.94
CA ASN A 330 -13.92 -11.75 29.55
C ASN A 330 -12.54 -12.40 29.28
N GLN A 331 -12.03 -12.30 28.05
CA GLN A 331 -10.71 -12.88 27.71
C GLN A 331 -9.54 -12.16 28.39
N LEU A 332 -9.65 -10.87 28.67
CA LEU A 332 -8.62 -10.11 29.38
C LEU A 332 -8.49 -10.60 30.82
N ASP A 333 -9.61 -10.87 31.50
CA ASP A 333 -9.61 -11.44 32.86
C ASP A 333 -8.86 -12.78 32.94
N LEU A 334 -9.02 -13.63 31.92
CA LEU A 334 -8.28 -14.88 31.85
C LEU A 334 -6.77 -14.64 31.68
N ILE A 335 -6.37 -13.69 30.83
CA ILE A 335 -4.96 -13.32 30.65
C ILE A 335 -4.37 -12.80 31.96
N MET A 336 -5.12 -11.95 32.66
CA MET A 336 -4.73 -11.41 33.96
C MET A 336 -4.53 -12.51 35.01
N ALA A 337 -5.42 -13.50 35.05
CA ALA A 337 -5.27 -14.65 35.93
C ALA A 337 -4.06 -15.54 35.57
N MET A 338 -3.54 -15.47 34.34
CA MET A 338 -2.44 -16.31 33.86
C MET A 338 -1.06 -15.67 33.98
N SER A 339 -0.97 -14.42 34.44
CA SER A 339 0.25 -13.63 34.33
C SER A 339 0.49 -12.70 35.51
N LYS A 340 1.78 -12.52 35.85
CA LYS A 340 2.19 -11.54 36.87
C LYS A 340 2.18 -10.13 36.28
N TYR A 341 2.88 -9.94 35.17
CA TYR A 341 2.94 -8.66 34.49
C TYR A 341 2.35 -8.74 33.09
N ARG A 342 1.65 -7.69 32.67
CA ARG A 342 1.01 -7.63 31.35
C ARG A 342 1.38 -6.35 30.62
N VAL A 343 1.67 -6.49 29.33
CA VAL A 343 1.85 -5.36 28.41
C VAL A 343 0.74 -5.46 27.38
N LEU A 344 -0.18 -4.50 27.39
CA LEU A 344 -1.37 -4.49 26.55
C LEU A 344 -1.24 -3.41 25.49
N PHE A 345 -1.10 -3.80 24.23
CA PHE A 345 -1.16 -2.87 23.11
C PHE A 345 -2.62 -2.57 22.79
N TYR A 346 -3.04 -1.32 22.99
CA TYR A 346 -4.45 -0.93 22.94
C TYR A 346 -4.68 0.19 21.92
N ASP A 347 -5.84 0.14 21.26
CA ASP A 347 -6.34 1.17 20.36
C ASP A 347 -7.87 1.14 20.39
N GLN A 348 -8.47 2.11 21.07
CA GLN A 348 -9.92 2.19 21.23
C GLN A 348 -10.63 2.39 19.88
N ARG A 349 -10.02 3.12 18.94
CA ARG A 349 -10.62 3.48 17.65
C ARG A 349 -10.64 2.31 16.66
N GLN A 350 -9.88 1.25 16.92
CA GLN A 350 -9.81 0.06 16.07
C GLN A 350 -10.72 -1.10 16.51
N SER A 351 -11.59 -0.88 17.50
CA SER A 351 -12.68 -1.81 17.80
C SER A 351 -13.70 -1.81 16.66
N VAL A 352 -13.66 -2.84 15.81
CA VAL A 352 -14.48 -2.95 14.58
C VAL A 352 -15.37 -4.19 14.55
N LYS A 353 -15.31 -5.06 15.58
CA LYS A 353 -16.17 -6.24 15.67
C LYS A 353 -17.09 -6.16 16.88
N PRO A 354 -18.36 -6.60 16.75
CA PRO A 354 -19.28 -6.66 17.89
C PRO A 354 -18.85 -7.63 19.01
N ALA A 355 -17.84 -8.47 18.76
CA ALA A 355 -17.26 -9.38 19.75
C ALA A 355 -16.05 -8.78 20.49
N ASP A 356 -15.53 -7.65 20.04
CA ASP A 356 -14.39 -6.95 20.66
C ASP A 356 -14.79 -6.39 22.02
N LEU A 357 -13.86 -6.33 22.96
CA LEU A 357 -14.06 -5.76 24.29
C LEU A 357 -14.42 -4.27 24.17
N THR A 358 -15.41 -3.83 24.95
CA THR A 358 -15.69 -2.40 25.07
C THR A 358 -14.59 -1.72 25.87
N HIS A 359 -14.48 -0.39 25.74
CA HIS A 359 -13.52 0.39 26.52
C HIS A 359 -13.78 0.23 28.03
N ASP A 360 -15.04 0.34 28.46
CA ASP A 360 -15.42 0.19 29.86
C ASP A 360 -15.09 -1.20 30.41
N GLU A 361 -15.34 -2.26 29.63
CA GLU A 361 -14.98 -3.62 30.04
C GLU A 361 -13.46 -3.82 30.12
N PHE A 362 -12.70 -3.21 29.21
CA PHE A 362 -11.23 -3.22 29.23
C PHE A 362 -10.70 -2.52 30.48
N GLU A 363 -11.17 -1.31 30.77
CA GLU A 363 -10.78 -0.56 31.96
C GLU A 363 -11.19 -1.27 33.26
N ALA A 364 -12.41 -1.82 33.30
CA ALA A 364 -12.89 -2.58 34.45
C ALA A 364 -12.00 -3.80 34.73
N SER A 365 -11.51 -4.49 33.69
CA SER A 365 -10.57 -5.61 33.85
C SER A 365 -9.24 -5.15 34.44
N ILE A 366 -8.56 -4.16 33.85
CA ILE A 366 -7.21 -3.76 34.28
C ILE A 366 -7.16 -3.09 35.67
N ASN A 367 -8.29 -2.57 36.15
CA ASN A 367 -8.39 -1.90 37.45
C ASN A 367 -8.93 -2.82 38.58
N LYS A 368 -9.03 -4.14 38.37
CA LYS A 368 -9.47 -5.08 39.41
C LYS A 368 -8.50 -5.11 40.60
N GLU A 369 -9.06 -5.36 41.79
CA GLU A 369 -8.32 -5.47 43.05
C GLU A 369 -7.16 -6.48 42.99
N GLY A 370 -6.11 -6.24 43.79
CA GLY A 370 -4.93 -7.10 43.87
C GLY A 370 -3.82 -6.77 42.85
N GLN A 371 -3.88 -5.60 42.23
CA GLN A 371 -2.95 -5.16 41.18
C GLN A 371 -2.41 -3.77 41.46
N THR A 372 -1.23 -3.47 40.93
CA THR A 372 -0.76 -2.09 40.87
C THR A 372 -1.60 -1.29 39.87
N SER A 373 -1.70 0.03 40.10
CA SER A 373 -2.36 0.93 39.15
C SER A 373 -1.75 0.75 37.76
N PRO A 374 -2.57 0.62 36.69
CA PRO A 374 -2.05 0.42 35.35
C PRO A 374 -1.26 1.64 34.89
N GLN A 375 -0.07 1.40 34.34
CA GLN A 375 0.74 2.43 33.71
C GLN A 375 0.28 2.63 32.28
N TRP A 376 -0.09 3.86 31.92
CA TRP A 376 -0.43 4.21 30.54
C TRP A 376 0.74 4.89 29.85
N LEU A 377 1.18 4.30 28.74
CA LEU A 377 2.18 4.84 27.83
C LEU A 377 1.54 5.06 26.46
N TYR A 378 2.06 6.02 25.71
CA TYR A 378 1.48 6.42 24.43
C TYR A 378 2.53 6.34 23.32
N LEU A 379 2.14 5.74 22.20
CA LEU A 379 2.83 5.81 20.92
C LEU A 379 1.99 6.70 20.01
N LYS A 380 2.41 7.96 19.86
CA LYS A 380 1.72 8.98 19.08
C LYS A 380 2.16 8.96 17.63
N SER A 381 3.44 8.75 17.36
CA SER A 381 4.00 8.88 16.01
C SER A 381 3.51 7.78 15.06
N GLN A 382 2.73 8.13 14.05
CA GLN A 382 2.41 7.24 12.92
C GLN A 382 3.66 6.95 12.06
N LEU A 383 4.00 5.67 11.85
CA LEU A 383 5.16 5.24 11.06
C LEU A 383 4.80 4.55 9.75
N ARG A 384 3.54 4.12 9.61
CA ARG A 384 3.07 3.32 8.49
C ARG A 384 2.58 4.18 7.32
N CYS A 385 1.95 5.31 7.60
CA CYS A 385 1.42 6.23 6.61
C CYS A 385 2.44 7.37 6.40
N GLN A 386 2.90 7.61 5.17
CA GLN A 386 3.80 8.72 4.88
C GLN A 386 3.12 10.09 5.07
N GLY A 387 1.78 10.13 5.06
CA GLY A 387 0.99 11.31 5.43
C GLY A 387 0.92 11.58 6.95
N GLY A 388 1.52 10.73 7.78
CA GLY A 388 1.65 10.94 9.21
C GLY A 388 0.32 11.08 9.96
N ASP A 389 0.37 11.79 11.10
CA ASP A 389 -0.80 12.08 11.93
C ASP A 389 -1.74 13.08 11.24
N ASP A 390 -1.19 13.99 10.43
CA ASP A 390 -1.93 15.00 9.65
C ASP A 390 -3.00 14.36 8.77
N PHE A 391 -2.65 13.32 8.00
CA PHE A 391 -3.64 12.58 7.19
C PHE A 391 -4.73 11.93 8.05
N ILE A 392 -4.38 11.34 9.19
CA ILE A 392 -5.33 10.61 10.03
C ILE A 392 -6.33 11.58 10.65
N ASP A 393 -5.83 12.68 11.19
CA ASP A 393 -6.65 13.72 11.79
C ASP A 393 -7.54 14.39 10.73
N TYR A 394 -7.00 14.61 9.53
CA TYR A 394 -7.78 15.12 8.40
C TYR A 394 -8.93 14.18 7.99
N ILE A 395 -8.67 12.88 7.86
CA ILE A 395 -9.71 11.87 7.60
C ILE A 395 -10.74 11.83 8.74
N ASN A 396 -10.31 11.92 9.99
CA ASN A 396 -11.24 11.96 11.12
C ASN A 396 -12.13 13.19 11.04
N ASP A 397 -11.58 14.37 10.79
CA ASP A 397 -12.32 15.62 10.73
C ASP A 397 -13.31 15.67 9.55
N ILE A 398 -12.94 15.12 8.39
CA ILE A 398 -13.86 14.95 7.25
C ILE A 398 -15.04 14.06 7.64
N PHE A 399 -14.79 12.88 8.18
CA PHE A 399 -15.86 11.92 8.48
C PHE A 399 -16.66 12.25 9.75
N ASP A 400 -16.08 13.03 10.66
CA ASP A 400 -16.77 13.60 11.82
C ASP A 400 -17.55 14.88 11.44
N CYS A 401 -17.60 15.22 10.15
CA CYS A 401 -18.32 16.36 9.59
C CYS A 401 -17.90 17.72 10.17
N LYS A 402 -16.63 17.85 10.61
CA LYS A 402 -16.06 19.10 11.13
C LYS A 402 -15.70 20.11 10.02
N ASN A 403 -15.73 19.68 8.77
CA ASN A 403 -15.45 20.49 7.57
C ASN A 403 -14.08 21.20 7.64
N PRO A 404 -12.97 20.44 7.69
CA PRO A 404 -11.63 21.01 7.75
C PRO A 404 -11.29 21.80 6.47
N GLU A 405 -10.32 22.71 6.55
CA GLU A 405 -9.82 23.41 5.35
C GLU A 405 -9.08 22.46 4.41
N LYS A 406 -9.33 22.60 3.11
CA LYS A 406 -8.68 21.79 2.09
C LYS A 406 -7.18 22.07 2.06
N HIS A 407 -6.38 21.05 2.29
CA HIS A 407 -4.92 21.13 2.15
C HIS A 407 -4.35 19.81 1.64
N LYS A 408 -3.14 19.90 1.09
CA LYS A 408 -2.39 18.75 0.60
C LYS A 408 -1.60 18.14 1.75
N ILE A 409 -1.73 16.82 1.89
CA ILE A 409 -0.92 16.06 2.84
C ILE A 409 0.49 15.93 2.27
N GLU A 410 1.50 16.37 3.02
CA GLU A 410 2.89 16.23 2.60
C GLU A 410 3.29 14.75 2.49
N ASN A 411 4.06 14.40 1.46
CA ASN A 411 4.58 13.04 1.23
C ASN A 411 3.49 11.95 1.11
N TYR A 412 2.24 12.32 0.79
CA TYR A 412 1.16 11.35 0.64
C TYR A 412 0.27 11.68 -0.57
N ASP A 413 0.00 10.69 -1.40
CA ASP A 413 -0.83 10.84 -2.59
C ASP A 413 -2.30 10.52 -2.28
N PHE A 414 -3.08 11.54 -1.95
CA PHE A 414 -4.49 11.42 -1.58
C PHE A 414 -5.39 12.07 -2.64
N ARG A 415 -6.12 11.26 -3.40
CA ARG A 415 -6.94 11.73 -4.53
C ARG A 415 -8.32 11.08 -4.55
N ILE A 416 -9.30 11.82 -5.06
CA ILE A 416 -10.63 11.31 -5.36
C ILE A 416 -10.80 11.17 -6.87
N PHE A 417 -11.35 10.05 -7.32
CA PHE A 417 -11.55 9.74 -8.73
C PHE A 417 -13.03 9.89 -9.08
N ASN A 418 -13.29 10.44 -10.27
CA ASN A 418 -14.65 10.53 -10.81
C ASN A 418 -15.08 9.27 -11.56
N ASP A 419 -14.11 8.48 -12.01
CA ASP A 419 -14.29 7.21 -12.70
C ASP A 419 -13.61 6.08 -11.91
N ILE A 420 -14.32 4.97 -11.73
CA ILE A 420 -13.82 3.85 -10.93
C ILE A 420 -12.74 3.07 -11.66
N ASP A 421 -12.83 2.94 -12.98
CA ASP A 421 -11.89 2.17 -13.78
C ASP A 421 -10.55 2.88 -13.88
N ASP A 422 -10.55 4.22 -13.99
CA ASP A 422 -9.35 5.05 -13.87
C ASP A 422 -8.65 4.82 -12.52
N MET A 423 -9.42 4.79 -11.43
CA MET A 423 -8.86 4.50 -10.10
C MET A 423 -8.23 3.11 -10.03
N VAL A 424 -8.96 2.09 -10.51
CA VAL A 424 -8.47 0.71 -10.52
C VAL A 424 -7.22 0.58 -11.41
N CYS A 425 -7.19 1.24 -12.57
CA CYS A 425 -6.02 1.26 -13.46
C CYS A 425 -4.81 1.90 -12.78
N ALA A 426 -4.98 3.05 -12.12
CA ALA A 426 -3.89 3.70 -11.38
C ALA A 426 -3.32 2.81 -10.27
N ILE A 427 -4.19 2.07 -9.55
CA ILE A 427 -3.75 1.08 -8.56
C ILE A 427 -2.97 -0.07 -9.19
N LYS A 428 -3.39 -0.57 -10.36
CA LYS A 428 -2.67 -1.62 -11.11
C LYS A 428 -1.30 -1.15 -11.58
N GLU A 429 -1.20 0.10 -12.04
CA GLU A 429 0.06 0.70 -12.46
C GLU A 429 1.04 0.77 -11.28
N HIS A 430 0.63 1.31 -10.14
CA HIS A 430 1.47 1.32 -8.93
C HIS A 430 1.85 -0.09 -8.50
N ASN A 431 0.91 -1.03 -8.51
CA ASN A 431 1.20 -2.42 -8.14
C ASN A 431 2.28 -3.05 -9.04
N SER A 432 2.32 -2.73 -10.33
CA SER A 432 3.33 -3.26 -11.25
C SER A 432 4.76 -2.80 -10.93
N ARG A 433 4.90 -1.62 -10.31
CA ARG A 433 6.19 -1.01 -9.95
C ARG A 433 6.67 -1.45 -8.56
N MET A 434 5.76 -1.56 -7.59
CA MET A 434 6.13 -1.71 -6.18
C MET A 434 5.47 -2.87 -5.43
N GLY A 435 4.48 -3.51 -6.06
CA GLY A 435 3.64 -4.52 -5.42
C GLY A 435 2.77 -3.97 -4.29
N LEU A 436 1.95 -4.85 -3.69
CA LEU A 436 1.06 -4.53 -2.57
C LEU A 436 0.15 -3.31 -2.74
N CYS A 437 -0.30 -2.99 -3.95
CA CYS A 437 -1.37 -2.00 -4.16
C CYS A 437 -2.68 -2.73 -4.45
N ARG A 438 -3.77 -2.42 -3.72
CA ARG A 438 -5.02 -3.17 -3.85
C ARG A 438 -6.24 -2.26 -3.84
N THR A 439 -7.26 -2.69 -4.55
CA THR A 439 -8.59 -2.10 -4.47
C THR A 439 -9.39 -2.80 -3.37
N VAL A 440 -10.03 -2.02 -2.52
CA VAL A 440 -10.87 -2.48 -1.42
C VAL A 440 -12.17 -1.69 -1.38
N ALA A 441 -13.20 -2.28 -0.77
CA ALA A 441 -14.49 -1.64 -0.60
C ALA A 441 -15.12 -2.00 0.75
N GLY A 442 -16.10 -1.21 1.19
CA GLY A 442 -17.01 -1.62 2.25
C GLY A 442 -17.86 -2.79 1.79
N TYR A 443 -18.44 -3.54 2.75
CA TYR A 443 -19.16 -4.79 2.45
C TYR A 443 -20.58 -4.50 1.92
N ALA A 444 -20.64 -3.76 0.83
CA ALA A 444 -21.83 -3.06 0.35
C ALA A 444 -22.59 -3.81 -0.77
N TRP A 445 -22.12 -5.00 -1.14
CA TRP A 445 -22.69 -5.85 -2.19
C TRP A 445 -22.76 -7.30 -1.74
N GLU A 446 -23.76 -8.01 -2.24
CA GLU A 446 -23.90 -9.45 -2.05
C GLU A 446 -22.74 -10.20 -2.73
N TRP A 447 -22.18 -11.22 -2.07
CA TRP A 447 -21.11 -12.06 -2.60
C TRP A 447 -21.65 -13.25 -3.42
N LYS A 448 -22.18 -12.95 -4.61
CA LYS A 448 -22.81 -13.90 -5.54
C LYS A 448 -21.83 -14.98 -6.04
N THR A 449 -20.57 -14.62 -6.27
CA THR A 449 -19.54 -15.51 -6.81
C THR A 449 -19.02 -16.53 -5.79
N LYS A 450 -19.31 -16.36 -4.49
CA LYS A 450 -18.78 -17.18 -3.40
C LYS A 450 -18.93 -18.69 -3.62
N LYS A 451 -20.08 -19.11 -4.14
CA LYS A 451 -20.40 -20.53 -4.43
C LYS A 451 -19.67 -21.10 -5.65
N HIS A 452 -19.07 -20.24 -6.47
CA HIS A 452 -18.32 -20.59 -7.68
C HIS A 452 -16.80 -20.56 -7.45
N ILE A 453 -16.35 -20.16 -6.25
CA ILE A 453 -14.93 -20.16 -5.90
C ILE A 453 -14.42 -21.60 -5.88
N SER A 454 -13.40 -21.86 -6.69
CA SER A 454 -12.71 -23.14 -6.76
C SER A 454 -11.20 -22.92 -6.77
N LYS A 455 -10.43 -23.99 -6.56
CA LYS A 455 -8.97 -23.90 -6.46
C LYS A 455 -8.39 -23.31 -7.76
N ASN A 456 -7.61 -22.23 -7.63
CA ASN A 456 -6.95 -21.51 -8.72
C ASN A 456 -7.90 -20.76 -9.68
N ILE A 457 -9.18 -20.57 -9.34
CA ILE A 457 -10.06 -19.72 -10.15
C ILE A 457 -9.57 -18.28 -10.12
N THR A 458 -9.69 -17.56 -11.23
CA THR A 458 -9.36 -16.15 -11.32
C THR A 458 -10.61 -15.29 -11.49
N ALA A 459 -10.50 -14.03 -11.05
CA ALA A 459 -11.49 -12.98 -11.31
C ALA A 459 -11.86 -12.91 -12.79
N ARG A 460 -10.86 -12.93 -13.67
CA ARG A 460 -11.07 -12.93 -15.13
C ARG A 460 -11.90 -14.12 -15.61
N GLN A 461 -11.67 -15.32 -15.06
CA GLN A 461 -12.46 -16.50 -15.42
C GLN A 461 -13.92 -16.37 -14.98
N LEU A 462 -14.18 -15.82 -13.79
CA LEU A 462 -15.54 -15.54 -13.31
C LEU A 462 -16.24 -14.50 -14.19
N LEU A 463 -15.55 -13.39 -14.49
CA LEU A 463 -16.08 -12.33 -15.34
C LEU A 463 -16.39 -12.80 -16.77
N ASN A 464 -15.54 -13.67 -17.36
CA ASN A 464 -15.80 -14.29 -18.67
C ASN A 464 -17.05 -15.18 -18.68
N GLN A 465 -17.47 -15.69 -17.51
CA GLN A 465 -18.72 -16.44 -17.33
C GLN A 465 -19.90 -15.53 -16.96
N ASN A 466 -19.71 -14.21 -17.04
CA ASN A 466 -20.65 -13.18 -16.59
C ASN A 466 -21.05 -13.34 -15.11
N LEU A 467 -20.13 -13.85 -14.28
CA LEU A 467 -20.27 -13.94 -12.83
C LEU A 467 -19.49 -12.79 -12.18
N TYR A 468 -20.21 -11.92 -11.48
CA TYR A 468 -19.67 -10.74 -10.80
C TYR A 468 -20.44 -10.45 -9.51
N ASP A 469 -19.80 -9.71 -8.60
CA ASP A 469 -20.37 -9.32 -7.31
C ASP A 469 -20.75 -7.85 -7.28
N ILE A 470 -19.90 -7.01 -7.86
CA ILE A 470 -19.98 -5.55 -7.83
C ILE A 470 -20.16 -5.05 -9.26
N ASP A 471 -21.13 -4.18 -9.48
CA ASP A 471 -21.38 -3.49 -10.74
C ASP A 471 -21.55 -2.00 -10.45
N ILE A 472 -20.65 -1.19 -11.01
CA ILE A 472 -20.61 0.26 -10.83
C ILE A 472 -20.48 0.86 -12.23
N CYS A 473 -21.53 1.53 -12.70
CA CYS A 473 -21.57 2.14 -14.03
C CYS A 473 -21.18 1.18 -15.17
N GLY A 474 -21.55 -0.11 -15.07
CA GLY A 474 -21.23 -1.13 -16.07
C GLY A 474 -19.85 -1.80 -15.89
N HIS A 475 -19.01 -1.28 -15.00
CA HIS A 475 -17.75 -1.90 -14.62
C HIS A 475 -18.00 -3.00 -13.58
N LYS A 476 -17.64 -4.24 -13.96
CA LYS A 476 -17.91 -5.44 -13.18
C LYS A 476 -16.68 -5.93 -12.45
N TYR A 477 -16.83 -6.21 -11.17
CA TYR A 477 -15.76 -6.72 -10.31
C TYR A 477 -16.24 -7.89 -9.46
N VAL A 478 -15.27 -8.63 -8.93
CA VAL A 478 -15.51 -9.76 -8.02
C VAL A 478 -14.84 -9.48 -6.67
N TRP A 479 -15.44 -10.01 -5.61
CA TRP A 479 -14.79 -10.10 -4.32
C TRP A 479 -13.59 -11.06 -4.36
N ASN A 480 -12.85 -11.12 -3.26
CA ASN A 480 -11.69 -11.98 -3.09
C ASN A 480 -11.99 -13.46 -3.43
N THR A 481 -11.12 -14.15 -4.17
CA THR A 481 -11.31 -15.60 -4.46
C THR A 481 -10.67 -16.53 -3.43
N VAL A 482 -9.92 -15.99 -2.48
CA VAL A 482 -9.27 -16.75 -1.39
C VAL A 482 -9.59 -16.15 -0.03
N ASP A 483 -9.83 -17.01 0.97
CA ASP A 483 -10.17 -16.57 2.33
C ASP A 483 -8.95 -16.15 3.15
N LYS A 484 -7.77 -16.70 2.84
CA LYS A 484 -6.54 -16.50 3.63
C LYS A 484 -5.42 -15.97 2.75
N GLY A 485 -4.72 -14.95 3.23
CA GLY A 485 -3.57 -14.36 2.55
C GLY A 485 -3.93 -13.69 1.23
N TRP A 486 -5.17 -13.20 1.09
CA TRP A 486 -5.67 -12.56 -0.13
C TRP A 486 -4.74 -11.48 -0.66
N VAL A 487 -4.30 -10.55 0.19
CA VAL A 487 -3.42 -9.43 -0.20
C VAL A 487 -2.15 -9.91 -0.93
N LEU A 488 -1.58 -11.05 -0.52
CA LEU A 488 -0.36 -11.61 -1.11
C LEU A 488 -0.63 -12.56 -2.28
N SER A 489 -1.89 -12.89 -2.56
CA SER A 489 -2.27 -13.80 -3.63
C SER A 489 -2.07 -13.13 -5.00
N LYS A 490 -1.65 -13.91 -6.00
CA LYS A 490 -1.37 -13.38 -7.35
C LYS A 490 -2.58 -12.72 -8.02
N ASN A 491 -3.79 -13.24 -7.77
CA ASN A 491 -5.01 -12.76 -8.42
C ASN A 491 -5.65 -11.55 -7.72
N SER A 492 -5.19 -11.18 -6.51
CA SER A 492 -5.83 -10.13 -5.71
C SER A 492 -5.78 -8.73 -6.32
N ILE A 493 -4.91 -8.48 -7.30
CA ILE A 493 -4.87 -7.20 -8.02
C ILE A 493 -6.07 -7.00 -8.97
N ASP A 494 -6.69 -8.10 -9.40
CA ASP A 494 -7.88 -8.10 -10.26
C ASP A 494 -9.18 -8.33 -9.46
N GLU A 495 -9.10 -8.32 -8.13
CA GLU A 495 -10.20 -8.55 -7.20
C GLU A 495 -10.38 -7.34 -6.28
N ILE A 496 -11.56 -7.24 -5.66
CA ILE A 496 -11.82 -6.24 -4.62
C ILE A 496 -11.80 -6.94 -3.26
N GLY A 497 -11.05 -6.36 -2.32
CA GLY A 497 -11.01 -6.80 -0.93
C GLY A 497 -11.99 -6.03 -0.04
N CYS A 498 -12.12 -6.47 1.20
CA CYS A 498 -12.86 -5.76 2.24
C CYS A 498 -12.02 -5.60 3.50
N ILE A 499 -12.58 -4.95 4.53
CA ILE A 499 -11.91 -4.75 5.81
C ILE A 499 -11.33 -6.05 6.40
N HIS A 500 -12.01 -7.18 6.23
CA HIS A 500 -11.58 -8.48 6.77
C HIS A 500 -10.38 -9.08 6.03
N THR A 501 -10.28 -8.86 4.71
CA THR A 501 -9.21 -9.45 3.88
C THR A 501 -7.95 -8.61 3.89
N VAL A 502 -8.08 -7.28 4.08
CA VAL A 502 -6.94 -6.35 4.17
C VAL A 502 -6.42 -6.19 5.61
N GLN A 503 -7.13 -6.73 6.60
CA GLN A 503 -6.75 -6.61 8.00
C GLN A 503 -5.35 -7.20 8.28
N GLY A 504 -4.52 -6.42 8.97
CA GLY A 504 -3.14 -6.79 9.29
C GLY A 504 -2.14 -6.57 8.14
N TYR A 505 -2.60 -6.12 6.97
CA TYR A 505 -1.73 -5.75 5.86
C TYR A 505 -1.65 -4.25 5.68
N ASP A 506 -0.45 -3.82 5.31
CA ASP A 506 -0.10 -2.46 4.88
C ASP A 506 0.13 -2.51 3.38
N LEU A 507 -0.59 -1.65 2.67
CA LEU A 507 -0.61 -1.59 1.22
C LEU A 507 0.18 -0.37 0.78
N ASN A 508 0.95 -0.47 -0.29
CA ASN A 508 1.70 0.68 -0.80
C ASN A 508 0.73 1.78 -1.27
N TYR A 509 -0.31 1.39 -2.02
CA TYR A 509 -1.46 2.21 -2.36
C TYR A 509 -2.77 1.46 -2.11
N VAL A 510 -3.79 2.21 -1.68
CA VAL A 510 -5.17 1.71 -1.50
C VAL A 510 -6.09 2.41 -2.47
N GLY A 511 -6.80 1.66 -3.31
CA GLY A 511 -7.98 2.16 -4.03
C GLY A 511 -9.23 1.83 -3.23
N LEU A 512 -9.85 2.81 -2.59
CA LEU A 512 -11.02 2.61 -1.74
C LEU A 512 -12.30 3.00 -2.47
N ILE A 513 -13.22 2.05 -2.54
CA ILE A 513 -14.58 2.26 -3.04
C ILE A 513 -15.53 2.43 -1.83
N LEU A 514 -16.06 3.63 -1.66
CA LEU A 514 -17.18 3.92 -0.76
C LEU A 514 -18.46 3.47 -1.46
N GLY A 515 -19.11 2.47 -0.87
CA GLY A 515 -20.21 1.73 -1.48
C GLY A 515 -21.55 2.44 -1.32
N PRO A 516 -22.63 1.84 -1.84
CA PRO A 516 -23.99 2.38 -1.72
C PRO A 516 -24.57 2.29 -0.30
N ASP A 517 -23.83 1.74 0.67
CA ASP A 517 -24.15 1.65 2.09
C ASP A 517 -23.77 2.91 2.90
N ILE A 518 -23.09 3.89 2.30
CA ILE A 518 -22.71 5.16 2.93
C ILE A 518 -22.97 6.35 2.01
N ASP A 519 -23.59 7.42 2.52
CA ASP A 519 -23.81 8.66 1.78
C ASP A 519 -23.63 9.89 2.70
N TYR A 520 -23.80 11.08 2.15
CA TYR A 520 -23.78 12.34 2.90
C TYR A 520 -25.10 13.10 2.77
N ASP A 521 -25.64 13.53 3.91
CA ASP A 521 -26.84 14.35 4.00
C ASP A 521 -26.47 15.83 4.18
N PHE A 522 -26.59 16.60 3.10
CA PHE A 522 -26.34 18.05 3.11
C PHE A 522 -27.32 18.85 3.96
N VAL A 523 -28.52 18.32 4.25
CA VAL A 523 -29.53 19.03 5.05
C VAL A 523 -29.17 18.98 6.53
N ASN A 524 -28.76 17.80 7.00
CA ASN A 524 -28.46 17.56 8.41
C ASN A 524 -26.95 17.66 8.73
N ASN A 525 -26.10 17.93 7.74
CA ASN A 525 -24.64 17.98 7.86
C ASN A 525 -24.08 16.72 8.55
N LYS A 526 -24.46 15.55 8.05
CA LYS A 526 -24.03 14.26 8.61
C LYS A 526 -23.77 13.23 7.54
N ILE A 527 -22.81 12.35 7.79
CA ILE A 527 -22.70 11.08 7.07
C ILE A 527 -23.87 10.20 7.50
N VAL A 528 -24.47 9.50 6.55
CA VAL A 528 -25.58 8.57 6.79
C VAL A 528 -25.25 7.20 6.21
N ILE A 529 -25.74 6.15 6.84
CA ILE A 529 -25.60 4.78 6.33
C ILE A 529 -26.92 4.29 5.74
N ASN A 530 -26.83 3.29 4.87
CA ASN A 530 -27.98 2.57 4.34
C ASN A 530 -27.83 1.07 4.63
N LYS A 531 -28.45 0.64 5.72
CA LYS A 531 -28.40 -0.76 6.17
C LYS A 531 -28.87 -1.77 5.12
N LYS A 532 -29.73 -1.40 4.16
CA LYS A 532 -30.20 -2.31 3.10
C LYS A 532 -29.08 -2.74 2.16
N ASN A 533 -28.05 -1.93 2.03
CA ASN A 533 -26.89 -2.22 1.21
C ASN A 533 -25.73 -2.80 2.02
N PHE A 534 -25.92 -3.11 3.30
CA PHE A 534 -24.86 -3.69 4.14
C PHE A 534 -24.99 -5.21 4.24
N TYR A 535 -23.98 -5.94 3.72
CA TYR A 535 -24.03 -7.40 3.57
C TYR A 535 -23.10 -8.16 4.53
N ASP A 536 -22.45 -7.48 5.48
CA ASP A 536 -21.62 -8.17 6.48
C ASP A 536 -22.49 -8.82 7.56
N SER A 537 -22.42 -10.15 7.60
CA SER A 537 -23.09 -11.01 8.60
C SER A 537 -22.83 -10.63 10.06
N PHE A 538 -21.69 -9.97 10.37
CA PHE A 538 -21.39 -9.56 11.75
C PHE A 538 -22.29 -8.41 12.24
N GLY A 539 -22.79 -7.55 11.35
CA GLY A 539 -23.60 -6.38 11.71
C GLY A 539 -25.07 -6.45 11.29
N THR A 540 -25.51 -7.49 10.56
CA THR A 540 -26.87 -7.56 9.99
C THR A 540 -27.99 -7.42 11.04
N ASN A 541 -27.78 -7.96 12.25
CA ASN A 541 -28.77 -7.93 13.33
C ASN A 541 -28.65 -6.72 14.27
N MET A 542 -27.73 -5.81 14.00
CA MET A 542 -27.45 -4.64 14.85
C MET A 542 -28.44 -3.50 14.57
N PRO A 543 -28.87 -2.72 15.59
CA PRO A 543 -29.55 -1.44 15.38
C PRO A 543 -28.75 -0.50 14.47
N GLU A 544 -29.42 0.40 13.75
CA GLU A 544 -28.76 1.25 12.74
C GLU A 544 -27.81 2.28 13.38
N ASP A 545 -28.19 2.84 14.53
CA ASP A 545 -27.39 3.74 15.36
C ASP A 545 -26.13 3.09 15.93
N GLU A 546 -26.21 1.80 16.28
CA GLU A 546 -25.03 1.02 16.66
C GLU A 546 -24.17 0.66 15.45
N LEU A 547 -24.77 0.43 14.27
CA LEU A 547 -24.08 -0.01 13.04
C LEU A 547 -23.30 1.12 12.35
N GLU A 548 -23.83 2.34 12.36
CA GLU A 548 -23.24 3.53 11.74
C GLU A 548 -21.75 3.72 12.09
N PRO A 549 -21.34 3.77 13.38
CA PRO A 549 -19.92 3.93 13.72
C PRO A 549 -19.06 2.77 13.24
N PHE A 550 -19.59 1.54 13.15
CA PHE A 550 -18.82 0.40 12.62
C PHE A 550 -18.53 0.56 11.12
N ILE A 551 -19.51 0.98 10.32
CA ILE A 551 -19.33 1.20 8.87
C ILE A 551 -18.33 2.34 8.63
N ILE A 552 -18.52 3.48 9.30
CA ILE A 552 -17.63 4.63 9.18
C ILE A 552 -16.20 4.26 9.59
N ASN A 553 -16.03 3.58 10.73
CA ASN A 553 -14.71 3.16 11.20
C ASN A 553 -14.07 2.13 10.27
N ALA A 554 -14.84 1.24 9.62
CA ALA A 554 -14.31 0.31 8.63
C ALA A 554 -13.72 1.06 7.42
N TYR A 555 -14.41 2.08 6.91
CA TYR A 555 -13.92 2.92 5.82
C TYR A 555 -12.69 3.73 6.21
N LYS A 556 -12.73 4.47 7.33
CA LYS A 556 -11.57 5.19 7.88
C LYS A 556 -10.37 4.27 8.03
N THR A 557 -10.59 3.08 8.60
CA THR A 557 -9.54 2.07 8.80
C THR A 557 -8.93 1.63 7.48
N MET A 558 -9.70 1.47 6.40
CA MET A 558 -9.17 1.10 5.09
C MET A 558 -8.39 2.24 4.43
N MET A 559 -8.84 3.49 4.56
CA MET A 559 -8.14 4.68 4.01
C MET A 559 -6.71 4.78 4.56
N VAL A 560 -6.55 4.63 5.88
CA VAL A 560 -5.24 4.74 6.54
C VAL A 560 -4.32 3.52 6.34
N ARG A 561 -4.72 2.54 5.50
CA ARG A 561 -3.85 1.38 5.19
C ARG A 561 -2.81 1.65 4.13
N GLY A 562 -3.01 2.69 3.30
CA GLY A 562 -2.06 3.10 2.27
C GLY A 562 -0.82 3.73 2.89
N ILE A 563 0.35 3.20 2.54
CA ILE A 563 1.64 3.71 3.02
C ILE A 563 1.99 5.00 2.27
N GLN A 564 1.82 5.02 0.95
CA GLN A 564 2.23 6.13 0.09
C GLN A 564 1.05 6.92 -0.48
N GLY A 565 -0.12 6.29 -0.60
CA GLY A 565 -1.32 6.98 -1.06
C GLY A 565 -2.61 6.21 -0.87
N CYS A 566 -3.70 6.97 -0.94
CA CYS A 566 -5.07 6.48 -0.91
C CYS A 566 -5.87 7.16 -2.02
N TYR A 567 -6.44 6.35 -2.90
CA TYR A 567 -7.35 6.80 -3.94
C TYR A 567 -8.76 6.45 -3.54
N VAL A 568 -9.69 7.37 -3.73
CA VAL A 568 -11.07 7.25 -3.26
C VAL A 568 -12.03 7.37 -4.43
N TYR A 569 -13.03 6.51 -4.46
CA TYR A 569 -14.19 6.64 -5.34
C TYR A 569 -15.45 6.46 -4.48
N ALA A 570 -16.42 7.37 -4.59
CA ALA A 570 -17.71 7.23 -3.92
C ALA A 570 -18.84 6.96 -4.92
N CYS A 571 -19.55 5.85 -4.72
CA CYS A 571 -20.69 5.47 -5.56
C CYS A 571 -21.83 6.50 -5.47
N ASN A 572 -22.08 7.03 -4.27
CA ASN A 572 -23.16 7.99 -4.04
C ASN A 572 -22.68 9.42 -4.36
N LYS A 573 -23.43 10.13 -5.20
CA LYS A 573 -23.06 11.46 -5.73
C LYS A 573 -22.99 12.54 -4.64
N ASN A 574 -23.80 12.46 -3.59
CA ASN A 574 -23.74 13.44 -2.50
C ASN A 574 -22.44 13.29 -1.70
N LEU A 575 -22.08 12.06 -1.34
CA LEU A 575 -20.81 11.77 -0.70
C LEU A 575 -19.61 12.13 -1.58
N GLN A 576 -19.64 11.81 -2.88
CA GLN A 576 -18.60 12.23 -3.84
C GLN A 576 -18.42 13.75 -3.80
N LYS A 577 -19.52 14.50 -3.94
CA LYS A 577 -19.52 15.97 -3.91
C LYS A 577 -19.01 16.52 -2.57
N TYR A 578 -19.36 15.88 -1.47
CA TYR A 578 -18.87 16.25 -0.13
C TYR A 578 -17.35 16.07 -0.04
N LEU A 579 -16.85 14.90 -0.40
CA LEU A 579 -15.42 14.56 -0.31
C LEU A 579 -14.55 15.40 -1.26
N SER A 580 -15.02 15.70 -2.48
CA SER A 580 -14.28 16.55 -3.43
C SER A 580 -14.00 17.97 -2.92
N LYS A 581 -14.69 18.44 -1.86
CA LYS A 581 -14.36 19.71 -1.19
C LYS A 581 -13.04 19.64 -0.44
N PHE A 582 -12.62 18.46 -0.03
CA PHE A 582 -11.47 18.23 0.86
C PHE A 582 -10.35 17.43 0.17
N ILE A 583 -10.68 16.65 -0.86
CA ILE A 583 -9.73 15.78 -1.56
C ILE A 583 -9.48 16.33 -2.97
N ASP A 584 -8.21 16.34 -3.41
CA ASP A 584 -7.88 16.70 -4.78
C ASP A 584 -8.47 15.68 -5.76
N THR A 585 -9.17 16.19 -6.77
CA THR A 585 -9.76 15.34 -7.80
C THR A 585 -8.69 14.92 -8.78
N TYR A 586 -8.59 13.62 -9.03
CA TYR A 586 -7.74 13.09 -10.09
C TYR A 586 -8.21 13.64 -11.43
N VAL A 587 -7.32 14.37 -12.08
CA VAL A 587 -7.44 14.73 -13.48
C VAL A 587 -6.51 13.78 -14.20
N LYS A 588 -7.04 13.06 -15.20
CA LYS A 588 -6.23 12.21 -16.07
C LYS A 588 -5.34 13.12 -16.91
N GLU A 589 -4.15 13.38 -16.41
CA GLU A 589 -3.06 13.93 -17.21
C GLU A 589 -2.78 12.92 -18.31
N PHE A 590 -2.90 13.33 -19.58
CA PHE A 590 -2.44 12.51 -20.69
C PHE A 590 -0.91 12.42 -20.56
N ASP A 591 -0.42 11.30 -20.03
CA ASP A 591 1.00 11.10 -19.75
C ASP A 591 1.81 10.97 -21.06
N ASP A 592 2.49 12.07 -21.39
CA ASP A 592 3.44 12.19 -22.47
C ASP A 592 4.77 11.44 -22.26
N SER A 593 4.89 10.51 -21.31
CA SER A 593 6.17 9.86 -20.97
C SER A 593 6.33 8.34 -21.17
N ILE A 594 5.35 7.63 -21.75
CA ILE A 594 5.58 6.24 -22.23
C ILE A 594 6.00 6.29 -23.70
N GLY A 595 7.25 5.88 -23.96
CA GLY A 595 7.86 5.88 -25.28
C GLY A 595 7.21 4.85 -26.21
N SER A 596 6.40 5.34 -27.14
CA SER A 596 6.28 4.76 -28.48
C SER A 596 7.30 5.45 -29.40
N PRO A 597 7.78 4.78 -30.45
CA PRO A 597 8.75 5.35 -31.40
C PRO A 597 8.23 6.57 -32.19
N ASP A 598 6.97 6.99 -31.98
CA ASP A 598 6.31 8.05 -32.75
C ASP A 598 6.34 9.45 -32.08
N LYS A 599 6.90 9.56 -30.87
CA LYS A 599 6.94 10.81 -30.10
C LYS A 599 7.93 11.89 -30.57
N THR A 600 8.58 11.72 -31.71
CA THR A 600 9.34 12.81 -32.35
C THR A 600 8.45 13.79 -33.12
N ARG A 601 7.15 13.51 -33.28
CA ARG A 601 6.24 14.29 -34.15
C ARG A 601 5.32 15.27 -33.41
N ILE A 602 5.01 15.09 -32.12
CA ILE A 602 4.05 15.96 -31.40
C ILE A 602 4.81 16.96 -30.51
N VAL A 603 4.49 18.25 -30.60
CA VAL A 603 5.10 19.36 -29.85
C VAL A 603 4.06 20.35 -29.34
N ASP A 604 4.26 20.93 -28.17
CA ASP A 604 3.32 21.92 -27.60
C ASP A 604 3.33 23.24 -28.36
N VAL A 605 4.51 23.66 -28.82
CA VAL A 605 4.70 24.94 -29.53
C VAL A 605 5.56 24.71 -30.76
N VAL A 606 5.08 25.19 -31.91
CA VAL A 606 5.82 25.16 -33.18
C VAL A 606 6.09 26.59 -33.68
N ASN A 607 7.23 26.80 -34.34
CA ASN A 607 7.54 28.09 -34.96
C ASN A 607 6.50 28.43 -36.03
N ASN A 608 6.17 29.72 -36.18
CA ASN A 608 5.15 30.16 -37.16
C ASN A 608 5.44 29.76 -38.61
N ARG A 609 6.70 29.54 -38.98
CA ARG A 609 7.09 29.08 -40.33
C ARG A 609 6.74 27.61 -40.62
N ASP A 610 6.62 26.80 -39.57
CA ASP A 610 6.43 25.36 -39.64
C ASP A 610 4.93 24.98 -39.49
N LYS A 611 4.10 25.91 -38.97
CA LYS A 611 2.63 25.82 -38.92
C LYS A 611 2.05 25.70 -40.32
N PHE A 612 1.28 24.64 -40.56
CA PHE A 612 0.66 24.34 -41.86
C PHE A 612 1.68 24.19 -43.02
N THR A 613 2.95 23.98 -42.68
CA THR A 613 4.02 23.63 -43.64
C THR A 613 4.48 22.19 -43.39
N THR A 614 4.77 21.87 -42.14
CA THR A 614 5.12 20.51 -41.68
C THR A 614 4.21 20.02 -40.56
N HIS A 615 3.67 20.94 -39.74
CA HIS A 615 2.85 20.61 -38.59
C HIS A 615 1.38 21.03 -38.76
N LEU A 616 0.47 20.23 -38.21
CA LEU A 616 -0.95 20.56 -38.08
C LEU A 616 -1.36 20.69 -36.60
N PRO A 617 -2.40 21.49 -36.28
CA PRO A 617 -3.00 21.50 -34.96
C PRO A 617 -3.50 20.10 -34.57
N PHE A 618 -3.13 19.63 -33.38
CA PHE A 618 -3.51 18.34 -32.82
C PHE A 618 -4.39 18.52 -31.59
N PHE A 619 -5.55 17.86 -31.61
CA PHE A 619 -6.49 17.79 -30.50
C PHE A 619 -6.42 16.38 -29.88
N PRO A 620 -5.88 16.24 -28.65
CA PRO A 620 -5.66 14.93 -28.03
C PRO A 620 -6.95 14.14 -27.74
N THR A 621 -8.10 14.82 -27.68
CA THR A 621 -9.41 14.18 -27.49
C THR A 621 -10.43 14.68 -28.50
N LEU A 622 -11.39 13.83 -28.86
CA LEU A 622 -12.52 14.20 -29.72
C LEU A 622 -13.31 15.38 -29.14
N LYS A 623 -13.46 15.44 -27.81
CA LYS A 623 -14.14 16.52 -27.11
C LYS A 623 -13.41 17.86 -27.25
N ALA A 624 -12.07 17.87 -27.26
CA ALA A 624 -11.28 19.07 -27.48
C ALA A 624 -11.45 19.64 -28.90
N ALA A 625 -11.71 18.78 -29.89
CA ALA A 625 -11.97 19.22 -31.27
C ALA A 625 -13.37 19.85 -31.47
N CYS A 626 -14.29 19.68 -30.51
CA CYS A 626 -15.69 20.08 -30.62
C CYS A 626 -16.07 21.36 -29.88
N HIS A 627 -15.23 21.86 -28.95
CA HIS A 627 -15.52 23.14 -28.29
C HIS A 627 -15.45 24.28 -29.31
N ASP A 628 -16.44 25.17 -29.28
CA ASP A 628 -16.60 26.23 -30.28
C ASP A 628 -15.32 27.09 -30.35
N LEU A 629 -14.69 27.06 -31.52
CA LEU A 629 -13.47 27.78 -31.90
C LEU A 629 -13.60 29.32 -31.77
N SER A 630 -14.72 29.83 -31.26
CA SER A 630 -15.04 31.25 -31.10
C SER A 630 -15.36 31.70 -29.67
N GLU A 631 -15.48 30.79 -28.69
CA GLU A 631 -15.75 31.16 -27.29
C GLU A 631 -14.52 30.94 -26.37
N ILE A 632 -13.97 32.05 -25.89
CA ILE A 632 -13.21 32.22 -24.64
C ILE A 632 -11.95 31.34 -24.47
N GLY A 633 -10.78 31.90 -24.78
CA GLY A 633 -9.55 31.82 -23.95
C GLY A 633 -8.87 30.46 -23.68
N LEU A 634 -9.45 29.33 -24.04
CA LEU A 634 -8.96 27.96 -23.76
C LEU A 634 -8.04 27.37 -24.84
N TYR A 635 -7.76 28.15 -25.89
CA TYR A 635 -7.04 27.66 -27.08
C TYR A 635 -5.58 27.25 -26.84
N GLU A 636 -4.93 27.79 -25.80
CA GLU A 636 -3.50 27.59 -25.58
C GLU A 636 -3.18 26.49 -24.54
N GLU A 637 -4.17 25.95 -23.80
CA GLU A 637 -3.90 24.99 -22.72
C GLU A 637 -4.10 23.51 -23.12
N ILE A 638 -4.71 23.20 -24.28
CA ILE A 638 -5.06 21.80 -24.67
C ILE A 638 -4.66 21.45 -26.12
N MET A 639 -4.29 22.43 -26.96
CA MET A 639 -3.95 22.21 -28.37
C MET A 639 -2.44 22.06 -28.56
N GLN A 640 -2.01 20.93 -29.13
CA GLN A 640 -0.62 20.66 -29.50
C GLN A 640 -0.45 20.76 -31.03
N TRP A 641 0.75 20.49 -31.55
CA TRP A 641 1.07 20.42 -32.97
C TRP A 641 1.68 19.07 -33.31
N ILE A 642 1.28 18.46 -34.43
CA ILE A 642 1.82 17.17 -34.90
C ILE A 642 2.48 17.34 -36.27
N ASP A 643 3.73 16.90 -36.39
CA ASP A 643 4.49 16.80 -37.64
C ASP A 643 3.90 15.67 -38.49
N VAL A 644 3.40 16.04 -39.66
CA VAL A 644 2.81 15.13 -40.65
C VAL A 644 3.54 15.22 -41.99
N SER A 645 4.75 15.77 -42.00
CA SER A 645 5.52 16.06 -43.23
C SER A 645 5.88 14.80 -44.02
N ASP A 646 6.08 13.67 -43.35
CA ASP A 646 6.31 12.36 -43.98
C ASP A 646 5.01 11.73 -44.53
N ASP A 647 3.84 12.15 -44.03
CA ASP A 647 2.54 11.52 -44.30
C ASP A 647 1.71 12.27 -45.34
N MET A 648 1.86 13.60 -45.40
CA MET A 648 1.11 14.48 -46.28
C MET A 648 1.99 15.59 -46.89
N PRO A 649 2.11 15.65 -48.23
CA PRO A 649 2.99 16.62 -48.90
C PRO A 649 2.40 18.04 -49.04
N ARG A 650 1.12 18.23 -48.67
CA ARG A 650 0.42 19.52 -48.75
C ARG A 650 -0.49 19.68 -47.54
N LEU A 651 -0.25 20.77 -46.80
CA LEU A 651 -1.02 21.17 -45.62
C LEU A 651 -1.64 22.54 -45.89
N ASP A 652 -2.77 22.83 -45.25
CA ASP A 652 -3.40 24.14 -45.27
C ASP A 652 -4.07 24.46 -43.92
N GLU A 653 -4.43 25.73 -43.72
CA GLU A 653 -4.97 26.24 -42.45
C GLU A 653 -6.33 25.67 -42.05
N SER A 654 -7.02 24.97 -42.96
CA SER A 654 -8.28 24.31 -42.66
C SER A 654 -8.09 22.92 -42.04
N MET A 655 -6.86 22.39 -42.03
CA MET A 655 -6.57 21.04 -41.55
C MET A 655 -6.28 20.99 -40.05
N PHE A 656 -6.69 19.89 -39.41
CA PHE A 656 -6.40 19.58 -38.01
C PHE A 656 -6.39 18.06 -37.79
N VAL A 657 -5.80 17.62 -36.69
CA VAL A 657 -5.63 16.20 -36.36
C VAL A 657 -6.35 15.88 -35.06
N VAL A 658 -7.04 14.73 -35.03
CA VAL A 658 -7.68 14.20 -33.83
C VAL A 658 -7.29 12.75 -33.64
N ARG A 659 -7.12 12.32 -32.39
CA ARG A 659 -6.87 10.91 -32.07
C ARG A 659 -8.18 10.13 -32.08
N ALA A 660 -8.23 9.04 -32.85
CA ALA A 660 -9.38 8.14 -32.90
C ALA A 660 -9.52 7.38 -31.57
N MET A 661 -10.77 7.18 -31.13
CA MET A 661 -11.09 6.39 -29.94
C MET A 661 -12.18 5.34 -30.27
N GLY A 662 -11.97 4.12 -29.81
CA GLY A 662 -12.88 3.00 -29.97
C GLY A 662 -12.78 2.27 -31.32
N ASN A 663 -13.55 1.18 -31.43
CA ASN A 663 -13.39 0.20 -32.50
C ASN A 663 -14.43 0.28 -33.63
N SER A 664 -15.33 1.27 -33.59
CA SER A 664 -16.47 1.38 -34.52
C SER A 664 -16.08 1.65 -35.98
N MET A 665 -14.84 2.09 -36.22
CA MET A 665 -14.33 2.44 -37.56
C MET A 665 -13.27 1.47 -38.08
N MET A 666 -13.02 0.37 -37.35
CA MET A 666 -12.12 -0.70 -37.80
C MET A 666 -12.68 -1.39 -39.07
N PRO A 667 -11.80 -1.88 -39.96
CA PRO A 667 -10.33 -1.87 -39.90
C PRO A 667 -9.70 -0.58 -40.49
N VAL A 668 -10.52 0.36 -40.95
CA VAL A 668 -10.05 1.57 -41.65
C VAL A 668 -9.38 2.54 -40.69
N ILE A 669 -9.95 2.71 -39.50
CA ILE A 669 -9.40 3.51 -38.39
C ILE A 669 -9.37 2.62 -37.15
N ASN A 670 -8.19 2.45 -36.56
CA ASN A 670 -8.01 1.73 -35.31
C ASN A 670 -8.12 2.70 -34.12
N ASP A 671 -8.41 2.14 -32.94
CA ASP A 671 -8.25 2.88 -31.68
C ASP A 671 -6.81 3.41 -31.58
N GLY A 672 -6.66 4.70 -31.32
CA GLY A 672 -5.37 5.37 -31.20
C GLY A 672 -4.83 6.06 -32.47
N ASP A 673 -5.31 5.71 -33.67
CA ASP A 673 -4.84 6.30 -34.94
C ASP A 673 -5.04 7.83 -34.99
N TYR A 674 -4.10 8.54 -35.64
CA TYR A 674 -4.22 9.98 -35.89
C TYR A 674 -5.01 10.25 -37.18
N CYS A 675 -6.15 10.91 -37.04
CA CYS A 675 -7.05 11.23 -38.15
C CYS A 675 -6.91 12.70 -38.54
N VAL A 676 -6.41 12.96 -39.75
CA VAL A 676 -6.32 14.30 -40.33
C VAL A 676 -7.66 14.67 -40.96
N PHE A 677 -8.27 15.75 -40.49
CA PHE A 677 -9.52 16.30 -40.99
C PHE A 677 -9.30 17.67 -41.62
N THR A 678 -10.07 18.00 -42.65
CA THR A 678 -10.26 19.37 -43.14
C THR A 678 -11.57 19.93 -42.57
N ARG A 679 -11.53 21.14 -42.00
CA ARG A 679 -12.71 21.86 -41.50
C ARG A 679 -13.79 21.93 -42.57
N TYR A 680 -15.02 21.56 -42.20
CA TYR A 680 -16.13 21.56 -43.12
C TYR A 680 -16.68 22.99 -43.30
N SER A 681 -16.57 23.53 -44.52
CA SER A 681 -17.03 24.88 -44.88
C SER A 681 -18.20 24.90 -45.87
N GLY A 682 -18.83 23.74 -46.12
CA GLY A 682 -19.92 23.56 -47.10
C GLY A 682 -19.58 22.57 -48.21
N GLY A 683 -20.60 22.12 -48.97
CA GLY A 683 -20.48 21.11 -50.03
C GLY A 683 -21.06 19.74 -49.67
N SER A 684 -21.07 18.79 -50.61
CA SER A 684 -21.56 17.43 -50.34
C SER A 684 -20.57 16.67 -49.45
N ARG A 685 -21.10 15.98 -48.43
CA ARG A 685 -20.35 15.09 -47.54
C ARG A 685 -20.88 13.65 -47.57
N ASN A 686 -21.81 13.36 -48.49
CA ASN A 686 -22.41 12.04 -48.64
C ASN A 686 -21.36 11.03 -49.12
N GLY A 687 -21.17 9.95 -48.36
CA GLY A 687 -20.17 8.92 -48.60
C GLY A 687 -18.82 9.15 -47.91
N GLU A 688 -18.60 10.32 -47.32
CA GLU A 688 -17.32 10.69 -46.68
C GLU A 688 -17.25 10.25 -45.22
N ILE A 689 -16.04 10.04 -44.69
CA ILE A 689 -15.84 9.87 -43.25
C ILE A 689 -15.71 11.25 -42.62
N VAL A 690 -16.54 11.51 -41.61
CA VAL A 690 -16.70 12.83 -41.01
C VAL A 690 -16.50 12.79 -39.51
N LEU A 691 -16.01 13.89 -38.96
CA LEU A 691 -16.10 14.19 -37.53
C LEU A 691 -17.40 14.96 -37.28
N VAL A 692 -18.26 14.42 -36.43
CA VAL A 692 -19.57 14.99 -36.12
C VAL A 692 -19.67 15.26 -34.64
N GLU A 693 -20.12 16.46 -34.30
CA GLU A 693 -20.57 16.87 -32.98
C GLU A 693 -22.10 16.75 -32.93
N GLY A 694 -22.67 16.23 -31.84
CA GLY A 694 -24.11 16.30 -31.65
C GLY A 694 -24.61 16.01 -30.24
N TYR A 695 -25.79 16.54 -29.92
CA TYR A 695 -26.55 16.16 -28.72
C TYR A 695 -27.14 14.76 -28.93
N ASN A 696 -27.09 13.90 -27.91
CA ASN A 696 -27.68 12.54 -27.92
C ASN A 696 -27.07 11.51 -28.89
N ILE A 697 -25.85 11.70 -29.39
CA ILE A 697 -25.11 10.59 -30.04
C ILE A 697 -24.74 9.57 -28.95
N LYS A 698 -25.46 8.44 -28.91
CA LYS A 698 -25.28 7.36 -27.91
C LYS A 698 -24.04 6.48 -28.19
N ASP A 699 -22.86 7.07 -28.27
CA ASP A 699 -21.61 6.31 -28.32
C ASP A 699 -20.89 6.23 -26.96
N TYR A 700 -21.14 7.13 -26.00
CA TYR A 700 -20.59 7.08 -24.62
C TYR A 700 -21.53 7.80 -23.62
N ASP A 701 -21.57 7.36 -22.36
CA ASP A 701 -22.59 7.71 -21.34
C ASP A 701 -22.58 9.19 -20.83
N SER A 702 -23.78 9.69 -20.53
CA SER A 702 -24.20 10.91 -19.80
C SER A 702 -23.50 12.28 -20.01
N ASP A 703 -24.26 13.18 -20.66
CA ASP A 703 -24.26 14.66 -20.71
C ASP A 703 -23.86 15.34 -22.04
N ASN A 704 -24.92 15.50 -22.86
CA ASN A 704 -25.27 16.62 -23.74
C ASN A 704 -24.36 17.09 -24.90
N ILE A 705 -23.08 16.74 -25.05
CA ILE A 705 -22.38 16.90 -26.35
C ILE A 705 -21.45 15.71 -26.57
N ALA A 706 -21.73 14.90 -27.58
CA ALA A 706 -20.93 13.74 -27.97
C ALA A 706 -20.34 13.93 -29.37
N CYS A 707 -19.08 13.52 -29.56
CA CYS A 707 -18.38 13.61 -30.84
C CYS A 707 -18.01 12.23 -31.35
N THR A 708 -18.22 11.98 -32.64
CA THR A 708 -18.02 10.67 -33.25
C THR A 708 -17.41 10.79 -34.65
N ILE A 709 -16.61 9.79 -35.03
CA ILE A 709 -16.09 9.63 -36.39
C ILE A 709 -16.91 8.52 -37.05
N LYS A 710 -17.63 8.85 -38.11
CA LYS A 710 -18.51 7.90 -38.84
C LYS A 710 -18.55 8.22 -40.33
N LYS A 711 -18.95 7.27 -41.15
CA LYS A 711 -19.24 7.52 -42.56
C LYS A 711 -20.61 8.19 -42.68
N TYR A 712 -20.65 9.37 -43.28
CA TYR A 712 -21.88 10.12 -43.47
C TYR A 712 -22.64 9.60 -44.68
N HIS A 713 -23.92 9.30 -44.50
CA HIS A 713 -24.85 9.01 -45.59
C HIS A 713 -26.06 9.91 -45.50
N SER A 714 -26.55 10.37 -46.65
CA SER A 714 -27.80 11.12 -46.72
C SER A 714 -28.57 10.87 -48.01
N GLU A 715 -29.88 10.71 -47.91
CA GLU A 715 -30.79 10.69 -49.04
C GLU A 715 -31.47 12.05 -49.19
N LYS A 716 -31.73 12.47 -50.43
CA LYS A 716 -32.37 13.76 -50.74
C LYS A 716 -33.57 13.56 -51.66
N ARG A 717 -34.63 14.33 -51.45
CA ARG A 717 -35.79 14.43 -52.35
C ARG A 717 -35.89 15.83 -52.92
N ALA A 718 -36.26 15.93 -54.19
CA ALA A 718 -36.58 17.20 -54.83
C ALA A 718 -37.99 17.65 -54.45
N THR A 719 -38.11 18.88 -53.94
CA THR A 719 -39.36 19.57 -53.62
C THR A 719 -39.51 20.81 -54.51
N GLU A 720 -40.70 21.42 -54.54
CA GLU A 720 -40.97 22.62 -55.36
C GLU A 720 -40.11 23.83 -54.94
N GLU A 721 -39.53 23.82 -53.73
CA GLU A 721 -38.69 24.89 -53.17
C GLU A 721 -37.18 24.55 -53.09
N GLY A 722 -36.76 23.32 -53.44
CA GLY A 722 -35.35 22.93 -53.41
C GLY A 722 -35.06 21.44 -53.23
N TRP A 723 -33.94 21.12 -52.58
CA TRP A 723 -33.55 19.76 -52.20
C TRP A 723 -33.64 19.61 -50.68
N GLU A 724 -34.46 18.68 -50.21
CA GLU A 724 -34.59 18.35 -48.78
C GLU A 724 -33.98 16.99 -48.47
N HIS A 725 -33.34 16.87 -47.31
CA HIS A 725 -32.80 15.61 -46.82
C HIS A 725 -33.94 14.74 -46.27
N THR A 726 -34.11 13.52 -46.77
CA THR A 726 -35.14 12.57 -46.29
C THR A 726 -34.62 11.65 -45.20
N SER A 727 -33.31 11.44 -45.13
CA SER A 727 -32.64 10.66 -44.09
C SER A 727 -31.17 11.06 -44.00
N ILE A 728 -30.63 11.06 -42.79
CA ILE A 728 -29.20 11.20 -42.53
C ILE A 728 -28.78 10.03 -41.64
N GLU A 729 -27.71 9.33 -42.01
CA GLU A 729 -27.17 8.20 -41.26
C GLU A 729 -25.67 8.37 -41.03
N LEU A 730 -25.23 8.10 -39.80
CA LEU A 730 -23.83 7.95 -39.43
C LEU A 730 -23.50 6.46 -39.32
N ILE A 731 -22.76 5.97 -40.30
CA ILE A 731 -22.52 4.55 -40.51
C ILE A 731 -21.15 4.17 -39.93
N PRO A 732 -21.05 3.26 -38.94
CA PRO A 732 -19.79 2.67 -38.53
C PRO A 732 -19.22 1.77 -39.64
N LEU A 733 -17.91 1.64 -39.70
CA LEU A 733 -17.26 0.74 -40.67
C LEU A 733 -17.09 -0.67 -40.11
N ASN A 734 -17.13 -0.81 -38.78
CA ASN A 734 -17.18 -2.09 -38.11
C ASN A 734 -18.63 -2.59 -38.00
N GLN A 735 -18.87 -3.81 -38.50
CA GLN A 735 -20.20 -4.42 -38.58
C GLN A 735 -20.78 -4.81 -37.21
N ASP A 736 -19.96 -4.85 -36.16
CA ASP A 736 -20.41 -5.11 -34.78
C ASP A 736 -21.16 -3.92 -34.16
N PHE A 737 -21.23 -2.78 -34.86
CA PHE A 737 -21.85 -1.54 -34.40
C PHE A 737 -23.02 -1.14 -35.31
N GLU A 738 -24.11 -0.65 -34.72
CA GLU A 738 -25.30 -0.23 -35.48
C GLU A 738 -25.17 1.20 -36.04
N PRO A 739 -25.68 1.48 -37.25
CA PRO A 739 -25.77 2.85 -37.79
C PRO A 739 -26.66 3.76 -36.95
N PHE A 740 -26.26 5.02 -36.83
CA PHE A 740 -27.03 6.03 -36.11
C PHE A 740 -27.83 6.91 -37.07
N LYS A 741 -29.16 6.92 -36.94
CA LYS A 741 -30.06 7.76 -37.74
C LYS A 741 -30.22 9.14 -37.12
N LEU A 742 -29.94 10.17 -37.89
CA LEU A 742 -30.15 11.57 -37.54
C LEU A 742 -31.43 12.09 -38.18
N ASP A 743 -32.17 12.90 -37.42
CA ASP A 743 -33.30 13.64 -37.95
C ASP A 743 -32.78 14.81 -38.81
N PRO A 744 -33.13 14.90 -40.11
CA PRO A 744 -32.69 15.98 -40.99
C PRO A 744 -33.04 17.40 -40.51
N ASP A 745 -34.10 17.53 -39.72
CA ASP A 745 -34.57 18.82 -39.20
C ASP A 745 -33.93 19.19 -37.85
N ASP A 746 -33.19 18.27 -37.23
CA ASP A 746 -32.54 18.50 -35.95
C ASP A 746 -31.25 19.32 -36.11
N LYS A 747 -31.25 20.54 -35.57
CA LYS A 747 -30.08 21.45 -35.54
C LYS A 747 -29.07 21.08 -34.45
N SER A 748 -29.30 19.99 -33.72
CA SER A 748 -28.47 19.56 -32.60
C SER A 748 -27.17 18.84 -32.98
N PHE A 749 -26.91 18.66 -34.28
CA PHE A 749 -25.66 18.09 -34.80
C PHE A 749 -24.95 19.00 -35.80
N LYS A 750 -23.61 18.92 -35.82
CA LYS A 750 -22.72 19.72 -36.66
C LYS A 750 -21.58 18.86 -37.19
N VAL A 751 -21.36 18.91 -38.50
CA VAL A 751 -20.18 18.29 -39.11
C VAL A 751 -19.00 19.26 -38.97
N LEU A 752 -17.96 18.83 -38.26
CA LEU A 752 -16.79 19.65 -37.94
C LEU A 752 -15.69 19.51 -39.02
N GLY A 753 -15.53 18.31 -39.57
CA GLY A 753 -14.51 18.07 -40.60
C GLY A 753 -14.72 16.80 -41.42
N ILE A 754 -14.06 16.77 -42.57
CA ILE A 754 -14.01 15.62 -43.50
C ILE A 754 -12.63 15.00 -43.44
N LEU A 755 -12.57 13.68 -43.24
CA LEU A 755 -11.31 12.93 -43.13
C LEU A 755 -10.52 13.02 -44.44
N LYS A 756 -9.23 13.34 -44.33
CA LYS A 756 -8.27 13.37 -45.44
C LYS A 756 -7.29 12.22 -45.40
N LYS A 757 -6.84 11.85 -44.20
CA LYS A 757 -5.80 10.86 -44.01
C LYS A 757 -5.92 10.22 -42.63
N VAL A 758 -5.58 8.95 -42.56
CA VAL A 758 -5.32 8.22 -41.31
C VAL A 758 -3.82 7.97 -41.27
N ILE A 759 -3.18 8.40 -40.20
CA ILE A 759 -1.79 8.14 -39.87
C ILE A 759 -1.84 7.12 -38.72
N ARG A 760 -1.24 5.95 -38.94
CA ARG A 760 -1.30 4.86 -37.96
C ARG A 760 -0.46 5.23 -36.75
N GLU A 761 -0.98 4.94 -35.56
CA GLU A 761 -0.19 5.04 -34.31
C GLU A 761 0.98 4.04 -34.28
#